data_AF-A0A5K3F1I8-F1
#
_entry.id   AF-A0A5K3F1I8-F1
#
_cell.length_a   1.000
_cell.length_b   1.000
_cell.length_c   1.000
_cell.angle_alpha   90.00
_cell.angle_beta   90.00
_cell.angle_gamma   90.00
#
_symmetry.space_group_name_H-M   'P 1'
#
loop_
_entity.id
_entity.type
_entity.pdbx_description
1 polymer ?
#
loop_
_entity_poly.entity_id
_entity_poly.type
_entity_poly.pdbx_seq_one_letter_code
_entity_poly.pdbx_strand_id
1 'polypeptide(L)'
;MSCPVDFRLELNPELEKHPLPKPPEYLKHQVYDDVDVFSRIDNHAIEISKHEYASFTDLMWNLVFRHKLSDIERARVIFRWVTSKNMQKITFDVVSPNSPEEVLLSFRENRSSFARIYEIMCTYAGLHCVAISGYAKGVDYFPGDRFQGLPANHSWNAVYLKGSWQLVDAHWATRYLSSGVNMQDNVVYEYDDFYFLMEPQQAIYSHFAEDCRWQLLPKKLTLAQFESLPLTKSQFFKCAMDFRGEHHGVVQVVDGCIRMTLGFWKPGAFTYKVQHLLGSAKDPQPSLLPARSLDLTDALLVGHESMPLKDFVLQETTQDTLNFFFRLPSRGVYFLTIYAQDLSNPVMARNGTFRAACEYKLIFAEGEACCEPYPVCDDMNWGPSWLHTRHYGLELAHQNGVISLPPGRLAPSGDYVEPGHLELRCVRHRPEVQLFSKLKKNHVPDEALEQYLRIHVTPGEAIFVLDLPEPGEYGLEIYANEPEDGRAFTHVCQYLVHYEAPPGWLSRPAAPAKAVSTAAVTLRQTGGSERAPEHQRDSLTRLREMPAYGADAPSIGQLPQPYLEPRIASVQHKVNVESGRRTPRVLASNAHDYDANYKDHLEFRYAPSAWSDTESLDRGMGAMGINGVEFMKPQKTGVRGVEDALNMPSGVADQIRRSQPYMLALLGGLTPTLRSQRDRARSFATLAQRQVTGCELAAAVV
;
A
#
# COMPACT_ATOMS: atom_id res chain seq x y z
N MET A 1 26.78 31.13 0.16
CA MET A 1 27.63 32.26 -0.31
C MET A 1 26.70 33.38 -0.74
N SER A 2 27.08 34.65 -0.58
CA SER A 2 26.27 35.75 -1.13
C SER A 2 26.24 35.68 -2.65
N CYS A 3 25.11 36.04 -3.26
CA CYS A 3 25.02 36.18 -4.71
C CYS A 3 25.94 37.31 -5.23
N PRO A 4 26.38 37.27 -6.50
CA PRO A 4 27.12 38.36 -7.10
C PRO A 4 26.32 39.66 -7.03
N VAL A 5 27.01 40.78 -6.83
CA VAL A 5 26.39 42.12 -6.65
C VAL A 5 25.49 42.51 -7.83
N ASP A 6 25.84 42.04 -9.03
CA ASP A 6 25.13 42.31 -10.29
C ASP A 6 23.98 41.34 -10.56
N PHE A 7 23.84 40.27 -9.77
CA PHE A 7 22.72 39.34 -9.93
C PHE A 7 21.42 40.02 -9.49
N ARG A 8 20.40 39.89 -10.33
CA ARG A 8 19.05 40.36 -10.06
C ARG A 8 18.11 39.20 -10.30
N LEU A 9 17.37 38.83 -9.26
CA LEU A 9 16.32 37.82 -9.35
C LEU A 9 15.02 38.53 -9.75
N GLU A 10 14.68 38.46 -11.03
CA GLU A 10 13.51 39.12 -11.60
C GLU A 10 12.45 38.08 -11.98
N LEU A 11 11.19 38.43 -11.72
CA LEU A 11 10.06 37.61 -12.12
C LEU A 11 9.79 37.86 -13.62
N ASN A 12 9.67 36.80 -14.43
CA ASN A 12 9.27 36.95 -15.82
C ASN A 12 7.74 37.20 -15.88
N PRO A 13 7.26 38.37 -16.34
CA PRO A 13 5.83 38.67 -16.42
C PRO A 13 5.04 37.71 -17.32
N GLU A 14 5.69 37.07 -18.30
CA GLU A 14 5.05 36.08 -19.15
C GLU A 14 4.59 34.84 -18.37
N LEU A 15 5.20 34.56 -17.21
CA LEU A 15 4.84 33.42 -16.38
C LEU A 15 3.50 33.60 -15.66
N GLU A 16 2.95 34.81 -15.60
CA GLU A 16 1.60 35.07 -15.09
C GLU A 16 0.51 34.46 -16.00
N LYS A 17 0.83 34.18 -17.27
CA LYS A 17 -0.07 33.55 -18.24
C LYS A 17 0.39 32.12 -18.51
N HIS A 18 -0.08 31.20 -17.68
CA HIS A 18 0.22 29.78 -17.84
C HIS A 18 -0.37 29.20 -19.15
N PRO A 19 0.32 28.25 -19.80
CA PRO A 19 -0.27 27.43 -20.85
C PRO A 19 -1.57 26.75 -20.38
N LEU A 20 -2.49 26.45 -21.30
CA LEU A 20 -3.71 25.75 -20.93
C LEU A 20 -3.41 24.32 -20.43
N PRO A 21 -4.15 23.82 -19.42
CA PRO A 21 -3.99 22.44 -18.97
C PRO A 21 -4.35 21.45 -20.09
N LYS A 22 -3.47 20.49 -20.35
CA LYS A 22 -3.66 19.40 -21.32
C LYS A 22 -2.90 18.16 -20.83
N PRO A 23 -3.30 16.94 -21.25
CA PRO A 23 -2.54 15.74 -20.93
C PRO A 23 -1.05 15.87 -21.29
N PRO A 24 -0.15 15.25 -20.52
CA PRO A 24 1.28 15.32 -20.77
C PRO A 24 1.61 14.74 -22.15
N GLU A 25 2.54 15.40 -22.85
CA GLU A 25 3.05 14.93 -24.15
C GLU A 25 4.07 13.79 -23.97
N TYR A 26 4.64 13.67 -22.77
CA TYR A 26 5.54 12.59 -22.39
C TYR A 26 5.36 12.21 -20.92
N LEU A 27 5.61 10.94 -20.60
CA LEU A 27 5.48 10.36 -19.27
C LEU A 27 6.85 10.24 -18.58
N LYS A 28 6.84 10.05 -17.26
CA LYS A 28 8.03 9.98 -16.42
C LYS A 28 9.07 8.99 -16.93
N HIS A 29 8.64 7.76 -17.22
CA HIS A 29 9.51 6.70 -17.70
C HIS A 29 10.17 7.02 -19.07
N GLN A 30 9.59 7.95 -19.85
CA GLN A 30 10.19 8.41 -21.11
C GLN A 30 11.28 9.48 -20.88
N VAL A 31 11.39 9.99 -19.66
CA VAL A 31 12.38 10.99 -19.26
C VAL A 31 13.57 10.35 -18.56
N TYR A 32 13.31 9.45 -17.61
CA TYR A 32 14.33 8.70 -16.88
C TYR A 32 13.75 7.41 -16.28
N ASP A 33 14.55 6.34 -16.28
CA ASP A 33 14.21 5.05 -15.66
C ASP A 33 14.85 4.87 -14.27
N ASP A 34 16.01 5.51 -14.05
CA ASP A 34 16.77 5.46 -12.81
C ASP A 34 16.90 6.86 -12.22
N VAL A 35 16.62 6.99 -10.92
CA VAL A 35 16.71 8.25 -10.18
C VAL A 35 18.15 8.74 -10.08
N ASP A 36 19.13 7.85 -10.17
CA ASP A 36 20.56 8.17 -10.02
C ASP A 36 21.07 9.13 -11.11
N VAL A 37 20.34 9.31 -12.22
CA VAL A 37 20.63 10.35 -13.22
C VAL A 37 20.61 11.75 -12.61
N PHE A 38 19.83 11.96 -11.53
CA PHE A 38 19.76 13.22 -10.80
C PHE A 38 20.67 13.28 -9.57
N SER A 39 21.47 12.24 -9.28
CA SER A 39 22.31 12.16 -8.08
C SER A 39 23.13 13.42 -7.81
N ARG A 40 23.77 14.01 -8.83
CA ARG A 40 24.53 15.25 -8.71
C ARG A 40 23.64 16.45 -8.35
N ILE A 41 22.46 16.55 -8.96
CA ILE A 41 21.49 17.63 -8.72
C ILE A 41 20.90 17.49 -7.32
N ASP A 42 20.58 16.27 -6.92
CA ASP A 42 20.02 15.97 -5.60
C ASP A 42 21.01 16.25 -4.49
N ASN A 43 22.27 15.82 -4.65
CA ASN A 43 23.34 16.09 -3.70
C ASN A 43 23.59 17.60 -3.54
N HIS A 44 23.54 18.36 -4.63
CA HIS A 44 23.62 19.81 -4.59
C HIS A 44 22.45 20.41 -3.80
N ALA A 45 21.21 20.03 -4.10
CA ALA A 45 20.03 20.53 -3.38
C ALA A 45 20.08 20.22 -1.88
N ILE A 46 20.48 18.99 -1.51
CA ILE A 46 20.64 18.54 -0.13
C ILE A 46 21.70 19.39 0.57
N GLU A 47 22.84 19.64 -0.08
CA GLU A 47 23.90 20.45 0.52
C GLU A 47 23.46 21.91 0.74
N ILE A 48 22.76 22.50 -0.23
CA ILE A 48 22.18 23.84 -0.09
C ILE A 48 21.13 23.88 1.03
N SER A 49 20.33 22.83 1.24
CA SER A 49 19.32 22.80 2.31
C SER A 49 19.88 22.80 3.73
N LYS A 50 21.15 22.41 3.93
CA LYS A 50 21.82 22.44 5.23
C LYS A 50 22.25 23.85 5.66
N HIS A 51 22.25 24.80 4.73
CA HIS A 51 22.68 26.17 4.96
C HIS A 51 21.49 27.10 5.17
N GLU A 52 21.72 28.19 5.90
CA GLU A 52 20.82 29.33 5.95
C GLU A 52 21.30 30.43 5.01
N TYR A 53 20.36 31.19 4.46
CA TYR A 53 20.64 32.28 3.52
C TYR A 53 19.92 33.53 3.99
N ALA A 54 20.62 34.68 3.91
CA ALA A 54 20.10 35.96 4.38
C ALA A 54 18.83 36.40 3.63
N SER A 55 18.73 36.07 2.34
CA SER A 55 17.62 36.46 1.46
C SER A 55 17.19 35.32 0.53
N PHE A 56 15.97 35.41 -0.02
CA PHE A 56 15.49 34.48 -1.04
C PHE A 56 16.34 34.55 -2.32
N THR A 57 16.85 35.75 -2.65
CA THR A 57 17.74 35.94 -3.81
C THR A 57 19.05 35.16 -3.65
N ASP A 58 19.66 35.20 -2.47
CA ASP A 58 20.86 34.40 -2.19
C ASP A 58 20.56 32.90 -2.27
N LEU A 59 19.43 32.45 -1.71
CA LEU A 59 19.00 31.06 -1.81
C LEU A 59 18.86 30.63 -3.28
N MET A 60 18.08 31.37 -4.09
CA MET A 60 17.85 31.03 -5.50
C MET A 60 19.12 31.08 -6.33
N TRP A 61 20.02 32.02 -6.06
CA TRP A 61 21.33 32.05 -6.70
C TRP A 61 22.12 30.77 -6.45
N ASN A 62 22.28 30.39 -5.17
CA ASN A 62 23.09 29.22 -4.82
C ASN A 62 22.43 27.90 -5.25
N LEU A 63 21.10 27.83 -5.20
CA LEU A 63 20.33 26.64 -5.55
C LEU A 63 20.24 26.43 -7.07
N VAL A 64 19.84 27.46 -7.82
CA VAL A 64 19.40 27.34 -9.21
C VAL A 64 20.39 28.00 -10.19
N PHE A 65 20.77 29.27 -9.95
CA PHE A 65 21.43 30.10 -10.98
C PHE A 65 22.96 30.00 -11.01
N ARG A 66 23.59 29.51 -9.94
CA ARG A 66 25.03 29.28 -9.89
C ARG A 66 25.50 28.25 -10.92
N HIS A 67 24.61 27.37 -11.35
CA HIS A 67 24.88 26.32 -12.33
C HIS A 67 23.96 26.48 -13.54
N LYS A 68 24.46 26.10 -14.72
CA LYS A 68 23.63 26.05 -15.93
C LYS A 68 22.78 24.78 -15.93
N LEU A 69 21.60 24.87 -15.34
CA LEU A 69 20.62 23.79 -15.26
C LEU A 69 19.58 23.90 -16.39
N SER A 70 19.22 22.76 -16.98
CA SER A 70 18.03 22.62 -17.83
C SER A 70 16.74 22.76 -17.02
N ASP A 71 15.61 23.00 -17.69
CA ASP A 71 14.32 23.23 -17.02
C ASP A 71 13.94 22.08 -16.07
N ILE A 72 14.17 20.83 -16.48
CA ILE A 72 13.91 19.66 -15.64
C ILE A 72 14.85 19.59 -14.43
N GLU A 73 16.13 19.93 -14.60
CA GLU A 73 17.09 19.97 -13.50
C GLU A 73 16.77 21.12 -12.52
N ARG A 74 16.23 22.25 -13.02
CA ARG A 74 15.72 23.34 -12.16
C ARG A 74 14.50 22.88 -11.36
N ALA A 75 13.52 22.25 -12.00
CA ALA A 75 12.37 21.69 -11.31
C ALA A 75 12.80 20.63 -10.27
N ARG A 76 13.78 19.80 -10.61
CA ARG A 76 14.33 18.75 -9.75
C ARG A 76 15.09 19.32 -8.56
N VAL A 77 15.99 20.28 -8.76
CA VAL A 77 16.82 20.85 -7.68
C VAL A 77 15.95 21.57 -6.65
N ILE A 78 14.91 22.28 -7.11
CA ILE A 78 13.92 22.94 -6.24
C ILE A 78 13.12 21.88 -5.49
N PHE A 79 12.63 20.85 -6.19
CA PHE A 79 11.85 19.77 -5.58
C PHE A 79 12.65 19.11 -4.47
N ARG A 80 13.90 18.73 -4.76
CA ARG A 80 14.75 18.08 -3.79
C ARG A 80 15.07 18.98 -2.60
N TRP A 81 15.34 20.26 -2.82
CA TRP A 81 15.59 21.23 -1.75
C TRP A 81 14.37 21.39 -0.83
N VAL A 82 13.16 21.52 -1.41
CA VAL A 82 11.91 21.62 -0.65
C VAL A 82 11.71 20.37 0.21
N THR A 83 12.01 19.18 -0.32
CA THR A 83 11.87 17.90 0.41
C THR A 83 12.95 17.65 1.47
N SER A 84 14.07 18.38 1.44
CA SER A 84 15.19 18.20 2.38
C SER A 84 15.31 19.33 3.39
N LYS A 85 14.78 20.52 3.10
CA LYS A 85 14.80 21.66 4.03
C LYS A 85 13.75 21.47 5.11
N ASN A 86 14.16 21.64 6.37
CA ASN A 86 13.21 21.75 7.47
C ASN A 86 12.52 23.12 7.41
N MET A 87 11.35 23.15 6.76
CA MET A 87 10.57 24.38 6.56
C MET A 87 10.10 25.03 7.87
N GLN A 88 10.05 24.30 8.99
CA GLN A 88 9.72 24.86 10.30
C GLN A 88 10.85 25.70 10.91
N LYS A 89 12.09 25.51 10.43
CA LYS A 89 13.29 26.19 10.94
C LYS A 89 13.85 27.25 10.00
N ILE A 90 13.20 27.51 8.86
CA ILE A 90 13.68 28.49 7.88
C ILE A 90 13.65 29.92 8.45
N THR A 91 14.68 30.71 8.11
CA THR A 91 14.85 32.11 8.52
C THR A 91 15.40 32.95 7.37
N PHE A 92 15.04 34.24 7.35
CA PHE A 92 15.62 35.26 6.49
C PHE A 92 15.89 36.51 7.32
N ASP A 93 16.91 37.30 6.93
CA ASP A 93 17.34 38.47 7.70
C ASP A 93 16.34 39.63 7.58
N VAL A 94 15.75 39.80 6.39
CA VAL A 94 14.78 40.85 6.08
C VAL A 94 13.60 40.23 5.34
N VAL A 95 12.40 40.52 5.82
CA VAL A 95 11.14 40.00 5.26
C VAL A 95 10.26 41.18 4.94
N SER A 96 9.93 41.36 3.66
CA SER A 96 9.04 42.43 3.20
C SER A 96 7.63 41.87 2.96
N PRO A 97 6.56 42.66 3.14
CA PRO A 97 5.22 42.23 2.79
C PRO A 97 5.12 41.81 1.31
N ASN A 98 4.41 40.71 1.06
CA ASN A 98 4.24 40.06 -0.24
C ASN A 98 5.54 39.55 -0.88
N SER A 99 6.63 39.40 -0.12
CA SER A 99 7.88 38.86 -0.64
C SER A 99 7.89 37.32 -0.62
N PRO A 100 8.73 36.66 -1.44
CA PRO A 100 8.91 35.21 -1.38
C PRO A 100 9.34 34.72 0.01
N GLU A 101 10.17 35.49 0.72
CA GLU A 101 10.57 35.21 2.10
C GLU A 101 9.36 35.12 3.04
N GLU A 102 8.39 36.03 2.91
CA GLU A 102 7.16 35.99 3.71
C GLU A 102 6.39 34.69 3.45
N VAL A 103 6.25 34.29 2.18
CA VAL A 103 5.50 33.08 1.84
C VAL A 103 6.20 31.82 2.37
N LEU A 104 7.52 31.72 2.26
CA LEU A 104 8.29 30.60 2.82
C LEU A 104 8.20 30.57 4.35
N LEU A 105 8.27 31.72 5.03
CA LEU A 105 8.16 31.81 6.48
C LEU A 105 6.75 31.53 7.00
N SER A 106 5.72 31.89 6.23
CA SER A 106 4.31 31.67 6.61
C SER A 106 3.94 30.19 6.71
N PHE A 107 4.77 29.28 6.21
CA PHE A 107 4.65 27.83 6.44
C PHE A 107 4.70 27.48 7.94
N ARG A 108 5.52 28.20 8.74
CA ARG A 108 5.64 28.01 10.19
C ARG A 108 4.34 28.30 10.95
N GLU A 109 3.49 29.11 10.35
CA GLU A 109 2.21 29.53 10.90
C GLU A 109 1.04 28.78 10.24
N ASN A 110 1.33 27.72 9.47
CA ASN A 110 0.37 26.97 8.66
C ASN A 110 -0.47 27.84 7.71
N ARG A 111 0.09 28.97 7.25
CA ARG A 111 -0.54 29.90 6.29
C ARG A 111 -0.11 29.68 4.84
N SER A 112 0.84 28.77 4.61
CA SER A 112 1.34 28.37 3.29
C SER A 112 1.53 26.85 3.24
N SER A 113 1.68 26.30 2.04
CA SER A 113 1.87 24.87 1.80
C SER A 113 3.16 24.61 1.02
N PHE A 114 3.61 23.36 1.03
CA PHE A 114 4.70 22.92 0.16
C PHE A 114 4.44 23.24 -1.32
N ALA A 115 3.18 23.09 -1.76
CA ALA A 115 2.82 23.38 -3.14
C ALA A 115 3.00 24.86 -3.50
N ARG A 116 2.64 25.78 -2.58
CA ARG A 116 2.82 27.22 -2.78
C ARG A 116 4.30 27.62 -2.78
N ILE A 117 5.10 27.02 -1.90
CA ILE A 117 6.56 27.24 -1.86
C ILE A 117 7.20 26.77 -3.17
N TYR A 118 6.89 25.54 -3.61
CA TYR A 118 7.42 24.97 -4.85
C TYR A 118 7.04 25.81 -6.07
N GLU A 119 5.78 26.26 -6.14
CA GLU A 119 5.27 27.14 -7.19
C GLU A 119 6.07 28.44 -7.27
N ILE A 120 6.23 29.16 -6.15
CA ILE A 120 6.97 30.42 -6.12
C ILE A 120 8.42 30.21 -6.57
N MET A 121 9.10 29.20 -6.04
CA MET A 121 10.49 28.93 -6.41
C MET A 121 10.62 28.58 -7.90
N CYS A 122 9.69 27.80 -8.46
CA CYS A 122 9.67 27.48 -9.89
C CYS A 122 9.43 28.72 -10.75
N THR A 123 8.50 29.59 -10.37
CA THR A 123 8.21 30.85 -11.08
C THR A 123 9.46 31.73 -11.11
N TYR A 124 10.16 31.90 -9.98
CA TYR A 124 11.42 32.64 -9.94
C TYR A 124 12.58 31.94 -10.67
N ALA A 125 12.51 30.63 -10.90
CA ALA A 125 13.46 29.88 -11.71
C ALA A 125 13.17 29.94 -13.23
N GLY A 126 12.13 30.67 -13.63
CA GLY A 126 11.73 30.81 -15.03
C GLY A 126 10.79 29.72 -15.53
N LEU A 127 10.14 28.97 -14.65
CA LEU A 127 9.26 27.84 -15.01
C LEU A 127 7.80 28.19 -14.76
N HIS A 128 6.90 27.84 -15.68
CA HIS A 128 5.47 27.87 -15.36
C HIS A 128 5.17 26.75 -14.37
N CYS A 129 4.62 27.11 -13.21
CA CYS A 129 4.18 26.18 -12.19
C CYS A 129 2.86 26.67 -11.63
N VAL A 130 1.94 25.75 -11.36
CA VAL A 130 0.62 26.03 -10.81
C VAL A 130 0.41 25.15 -9.58
N ALA A 131 0.04 25.76 -8.46
CA ALA A 131 -0.47 25.03 -7.30
C ALA A 131 -1.91 24.55 -7.56
N ILE A 132 -2.12 23.24 -7.49
CA ILE A 132 -3.40 22.58 -7.67
C ILE A 132 -3.96 22.24 -6.30
N SER A 133 -5.21 22.64 -6.06
CA SER A 133 -5.98 22.28 -4.87
C SER A 133 -6.95 21.13 -5.19
N GLY A 134 -7.12 20.21 -4.25
CA GLY A 134 -7.80 18.94 -4.50
C GLY A 134 -8.09 18.09 -3.27
N TYR A 135 -8.75 16.97 -3.54
CA TYR A 135 -8.87 15.89 -2.57
C TYR A 135 -7.73 14.90 -2.76
N ALA A 136 -7.13 14.48 -1.67
CA ALA A 136 -6.21 13.37 -1.66
C ALA A 136 -6.65 12.29 -0.66
N LYS A 137 -6.47 11.02 -1.05
CA LYS A 137 -6.70 9.86 -0.18
C LYS A 137 -5.51 9.69 0.77
N GLY A 138 -5.44 10.56 1.76
CA GLY A 138 -4.37 10.60 2.77
C GLY A 138 -4.52 9.55 3.87
N VAL A 139 -3.80 9.74 4.99
CA VAL A 139 -3.69 8.77 6.10
C VAL A 139 -5.03 8.35 6.70
N ASP A 140 -6.01 9.24 6.75
CA ASP A 140 -7.32 8.98 7.35
C ASP A 140 -8.39 8.50 6.36
N TYR A 141 -8.04 8.36 5.08
CA TYR A 141 -8.97 7.86 4.08
C TYR A 141 -9.07 6.34 4.15
N PHE A 142 -10.29 5.83 4.28
CA PHE A 142 -10.59 4.41 4.09
C PHE A 142 -11.27 4.19 2.73
N PRO A 143 -11.00 3.08 2.03
CA PRO A 143 -11.69 2.74 0.79
C PRO A 143 -13.22 2.79 0.96
N GLY A 144 -13.90 3.56 0.10
CA GLY A 144 -15.33 3.80 0.16
C GLY A 144 -15.76 5.03 0.95
N ASP A 145 -14.83 5.74 1.60
CA ASP A 145 -15.10 7.07 2.15
C ASP A 145 -15.45 8.06 1.04
N ARG A 146 -16.30 9.01 1.38
CA ARG A 146 -16.75 10.09 0.49
C ARG A 146 -16.20 11.43 0.95
N PHE A 147 -15.70 12.21 0.02
CA PHE A 147 -15.32 13.59 0.24
C PHE A 147 -16.57 14.47 0.23
N GLN A 148 -16.75 15.25 1.30
CA GLN A 148 -17.90 16.15 1.43
C GLN A 148 -17.50 17.61 1.21
N GLY A 149 -17.60 18.08 -0.04
CA GLY A 149 -17.47 19.50 -0.36
C GLY A 149 -16.19 20.19 0.15
N LEU A 150 -16.17 21.52 0.08
CA LEU A 150 -15.02 22.32 0.52
C LEU A 150 -14.83 22.23 2.05
N PRO A 151 -13.58 22.36 2.54
CA PRO A 151 -12.36 22.62 1.77
C PRO A 151 -11.67 21.35 1.26
N ALA A 152 -10.97 21.47 0.13
CA ALA A 152 -9.93 20.53 -0.28
C ALA A 152 -8.97 20.21 0.88
N ASN A 153 -8.54 18.95 0.96
CA ASN A 153 -7.68 18.48 2.05
C ASN A 153 -6.20 18.41 1.67
N HIS A 154 -5.85 18.68 0.40
CA HIS A 154 -4.47 18.60 -0.08
C HIS A 154 -4.18 19.54 -1.25
N SER A 155 -2.89 19.80 -1.49
CA SER A 155 -2.42 20.59 -2.63
C SER A 155 -1.09 20.08 -3.17
N TRP A 156 -0.95 20.04 -4.48
CA TRP A 156 0.26 19.64 -5.22
C TRP A 156 0.51 20.62 -6.37
N ASN A 157 1.43 20.31 -7.29
CA ASN A 157 1.76 21.20 -8.40
C ASN A 157 1.65 20.52 -9.77
N ALA A 158 1.43 21.34 -10.80
CA ALA A 158 1.81 21.04 -12.17
C ALA A 158 2.88 22.02 -12.63
N VAL A 159 4.00 21.50 -13.16
CA VAL A 159 5.10 22.30 -13.73
C VAL A 159 5.18 22.05 -15.24
N TYR A 160 5.34 23.12 -16.03
CA TYR A 160 5.44 23.03 -17.48
C TYR A 160 6.91 22.88 -17.89
N LEU A 161 7.25 21.72 -18.45
CA LEU A 161 8.60 21.36 -18.83
C LEU A 161 8.59 20.94 -20.30
N LYS A 162 9.45 21.56 -21.13
CA LYS A 162 9.62 21.21 -22.55
C LYS A 162 8.31 21.04 -23.33
N GLY A 163 7.31 21.90 -23.11
CA GLY A 163 6.03 21.84 -23.83
C GLY A 163 4.94 20.96 -23.18
N SER A 164 5.23 20.34 -22.03
CA SER A 164 4.33 19.40 -21.35
C SER A 164 4.12 19.75 -19.89
N TRP A 165 2.88 19.65 -19.40
CA TRP A 165 2.58 19.70 -17.97
C TRP A 165 2.99 18.41 -17.28
N GLN A 166 3.61 18.51 -16.10
CA GLN A 166 4.07 17.38 -15.29
C GLN A 166 3.65 17.58 -13.84
N LEU A 167 3.08 16.54 -13.22
CA LEU A 167 2.61 16.61 -11.84
C LEU A 167 3.75 16.43 -10.84
N VAL A 168 3.76 17.20 -9.76
CA VAL A 168 4.78 17.15 -8.71
C VAL A 168 4.10 17.33 -7.35
N ASP A 169 4.43 16.48 -6.38
CA ASP A 169 4.00 16.65 -4.98
C ASP A 169 5.20 16.61 -4.03
N ALA A 170 5.68 17.79 -3.64
CA ALA A 170 6.79 17.91 -2.69
C ALA A 170 6.40 17.55 -1.25
N HIS A 171 5.12 17.62 -0.89
CA HIS A 171 4.67 17.28 0.45
C HIS A 171 4.77 15.77 0.66
N TRP A 172 4.12 14.96 -0.20
CA TRP A 172 4.13 13.50 -0.07
C TRP A 172 5.47 12.86 -0.42
N ALA A 173 6.34 13.57 -1.15
CA ALA A 173 7.74 13.18 -1.33
C ALA A 173 8.58 13.27 -0.04
N THR A 174 8.14 14.08 0.92
CA THR A 174 8.84 14.34 2.18
C THR A 174 8.33 13.40 3.26
N ARG A 175 9.05 12.32 3.58
CA ARG A 175 8.71 11.50 4.74
C ARG A 175 9.60 11.85 5.93
N TYR A 176 8.97 12.36 6.98
CA TYR A 176 9.61 12.57 8.28
C TYR A 176 9.60 11.24 9.06
N LEU A 177 10.73 10.52 9.10
CA LEU A 177 10.87 9.41 10.05
C LEU A 177 11.31 9.97 11.41
N SER A 178 10.39 9.97 12.38
CA SER A 178 10.75 10.06 13.78
C SER A 178 11.37 8.72 14.18
N SER A 179 12.70 8.65 14.27
CA SER A 179 13.38 7.48 14.83
C SER A 179 12.94 7.32 16.30
N GLY A 180 12.25 6.22 16.62
CA GLY A 180 11.79 5.87 17.96
C GLY A 180 12.91 5.52 18.95
N VAL A 181 14.15 5.95 18.72
CA VAL A 181 15.27 5.76 19.63
C VAL A 181 15.94 7.12 19.83
N ASN A 182 16.01 7.54 21.09
CA ASN A 182 16.69 8.75 21.57
C ASN A 182 18.14 8.85 21.07
N MET A 183 18.33 9.33 19.85
CA MET A 183 19.53 9.99 19.36
C MET A 183 19.08 11.28 18.70
N GLN A 184 19.42 12.41 19.33
CA GLN A 184 18.86 13.74 19.04
C GLN A 184 19.16 14.34 17.65
N ASP A 185 19.74 13.59 16.70
CA ASP A 185 20.14 14.13 15.38
C ASP A 185 19.89 13.23 14.16
N ASN A 186 19.23 12.07 14.28
CA ASN A 186 18.97 11.20 13.12
C ASN A 186 17.48 11.17 12.72
N VAL A 187 16.97 12.30 12.20
CA VAL A 187 15.75 12.27 11.37
C VAL A 187 16.16 11.67 10.02
N VAL A 188 15.87 10.39 9.81
CA VAL A 188 16.09 9.77 8.51
C VAL A 188 15.03 10.32 7.57
N TYR A 189 15.40 11.23 6.69
CA TYR A 189 14.52 11.69 5.61
C TYR A 189 14.38 10.56 4.61
N GLU A 190 13.23 9.91 4.60
CA GLU A 190 12.93 8.99 3.53
C GLU A 190 12.31 9.79 2.38
N TYR A 191 12.98 9.73 1.23
CA TYR A 191 12.60 10.48 0.05
C TYR A 191 11.88 9.55 -0.93
N ASP A 192 10.71 9.97 -1.42
CA ASP A 192 9.96 9.21 -2.41
C ASP A 192 9.94 9.92 -3.78
N ASP A 193 10.77 9.44 -4.70
CA ASP A 193 10.87 9.94 -6.08
C ASP A 193 9.57 9.81 -6.87
N PHE A 194 8.67 8.88 -6.50
CA PHE A 194 7.40 8.68 -7.20
C PHE A 194 6.66 10.00 -7.43
N TYR A 195 6.69 10.90 -6.45
CA TYR A 195 5.99 12.17 -6.47
C TYR A 195 6.66 13.26 -7.32
N PHE A 196 7.79 13.00 -7.97
CA PHE A 196 8.37 13.87 -9.00
C PHE A 196 7.97 13.37 -10.40
N LEU A 197 7.35 14.25 -11.19
CA LEU A 197 6.79 13.94 -12.51
C LEU A 197 5.79 12.78 -12.46
N MET A 198 4.87 12.77 -11.50
CA MET A 198 3.84 11.74 -11.42
C MET A 198 3.06 11.64 -12.73
N GLU A 199 2.86 10.42 -13.22
CA GLU A 199 2.01 10.18 -14.37
C GLU A 199 0.54 10.38 -13.97
N PRO A 200 -0.26 11.18 -14.70
CA PRO A 200 -1.66 11.45 -14.33
C PRO A 200 -2.52 10.20 -14.11
N GLN A 201 -2.28 9.14 -14.88
CA GLN A 201 -2.98 7.85 -14.77
C GLN A 201 -2.66 7.13 -13.46
N GLN A 202 -1.51 7.41 -12.84
CA GLN A 202 -1.11 6.88 -11.55
C GLN A 202 -1.57 7.83 -10.43
N ALA A 203 -1.36 9.13 -10.61
CA ALA A 203 -1.73 10.17 -9.64
C ALA A 203 -3.23 10.16 -9.31
N ILE A 204 -4.10 9.90 -10.29
CA ILE A 204 -5.56 9.92 -10.11
C ILE A 204 -6.07 8.90 -9.07
N TYR A 205 -5.31 7.85 -8.74
CA TYR A 205 -5.75 6.93 -7.70
C TYR A 205 -5.70 7.54 -6.30
N SER A 206 -4.92 8.60 -6.10
CA SER A 206 -4.74 9.24 -4.81
C SER A 206 -4.97 10.75 -4.82
N HIS A 207 -4.92 11.43 -5.98
CA HIS A 207 -5.05 12.88 -6.14
C HIS A 207 -6.19 13.24 -7.10
N PHE A 208 -7.19 13.97 -6.62
CA PHE A 208 -8.32 14.46 -7.38
C PHE A 208 -8.38 15.99 -7.38
N ALA A 209 -8.07 16.61 -8.51
CA ALA A 209 -8.07 18.06 -8.64
C ALA A 209 -9.50 18.64 -8.58
N GLU A 210 -9.71 19.73 -7.85
CA GLU A 210 -10.99 20.46 -7.81
C GLU A 210 -11.37 21.01 -9.19
N ASP A 211 -10.42 21.61 -9.89
CA ASP A 211 -10.55 21.91 -11.31
C ASP A 211 -10.15 20.68 -12.13
N CYS A 212 -11.16 20.03 -12.71
CA CYS A 212 -11.00 18.79 -13.46
C CYS A 212 -10.04 18.90 -14.65
N ARG A 213 -9.72 20.11 -15.15
CA ARG A 213 -8.69 20.31 -16.19
C ARG A 213 -7.30 19.92 -15.71
N TRP A 214 -7.03 20.04 -14.42
CA TRP A 214 -5.75 19.69 -13.79
C TRP A 214 -5.62 18.22 -13.39
N GLN A 215 -6.62 17.38 -13.69
CA GLN A 215 -6.41 15.93 -13.68
C GLN A 215 -5.42 15.49 -14.78
N LEU A 216 -5.27 16.30 -15.85
CA LEU A 216 -4.39 16.01 -17.00
C LEU A 216 -4.62 14.64 -17.65
N LEU A 217 -5.80 14.07 -17.46
CA LEU A 217 -6.23 12.82 -18.09
C LEU A 217 -6.94 13.11 -19.42
N PRO A 218 -6.79 12.23 -20.44
CA PRO A 218 -7.59 12.30 -21.65
C PRO A 218 -9.09 12.22 -21.36
N LYS A 219 -9.47 11.33 -20.43
CA LYS A 219 -10.83 11.22 -19.90
C LYS A 219 -10.79 11.51 -18.40
N LYS A 220 -11.41 12.63 -18.01
CA LYS A 220 -11.47 13.07 -16.62
C LYS A 220 -12.45 12.19 -15.83
N LEU A 221 -12.11 11.91 -14.58
CA LEU A 221 -12.98 11.20 -13.66
C LEU A 221 -13.88 12.19 -12.91
N THR A 222 -15.08 11.73 -12.58
CA THR A 222 -15.93 12.40 -11.58
C THR A 222 -15.45 12.07 -10.17
N LEU A 223 -15.87 12.86 -9.17
CA LEU A 223 -15.51 12.58 -7.78
C LEU A 223 -15.97 11.19 -7.33
N ALA A 224 -17.18 10.78 -7.72
CA ALA A 224 -17.71 9.44 -7.40
C ALA A 224 -16.89 8.31 -8.03
N GLN A 225 -16.37 8.49 -9.25
CA GLN A 225 -15.47 7.52 -9.88
C GLN A 225 -14.10 7.49 -9.19
N PHE A 226 -13.58 8.62 -8.74
CA PHE A 226 -12.36 8.67 -7.95
C PHE A 226 -12.51 7.96 -6.60
N GLU A 227 -13.61 8.21 -5.89
CA GLU A 227 -13.95 7.58 -4.60
C GLU A 227 -14.15 6.06 -4.74
N SER A 228 -14.58 5.58 -5.92
CA SER A 228 -14.75 4.14 -6.15
C SER A 228 -13.44 3.42 -6.45
N LEU A 229 -12.34 4.12 -6.77
CA LEU A 229 -11.03 3.48 -6.99
C LEU A 229 -10.44 2.95 -5.66
N PRO A 230 -9.67 1.84 -5.69
CA PRO A 230 -8.85 1.41 -4.57
C PRO A 230 -7.96 2.53 -4.05
N LEU A 231 -7.63 2.49 -2.77
CA LEU A 231 -6.60 3.38 -2.23
C LEU A 231 -5.24 2.80 -2.65
N THR A 232 -4.54 3.47 -3.56
CA THR A 232 -3.19 3.05 -3.98
C THR A 232 -2.14 4.04 -3.52
N LYS A 233 -0.98 3.51 -3.15
CA LYS A 233 0.20 4.27 -2.74
C LYS A 233 1.33 4.08 -3.74
N SER A 234 2.38 4.91 -3.63
CA SER A 234 3.54 4.88 -4.53
C SER A 234 4.16 3.48 -4.70
N GLN A 235 4.12 2.64 -3.66
CA GLN A 235 4.68 1.30 -3.70
C GLN A 235 4.01 0.39 -4.74
N PHE A 236 2.70 0.56 -4.99
CA PHE A 236 1.98 -0.21 -6.01
C PHE A 236 2.63 -0.04 -7.38
N PHE A 237 2.92 1.20 -7.77
CA PHE A 237 3.53 1.52 -9.06
C PHE A 237 5.01 1.17 -9.11
N LYS A 238 5.75 1.33 -8.00
CA LYS A 238 7.18 0.95 -7.92
C LYS A 238 7.40 -0.54 -8.16
N CYS A 239 6.55 -1.38 -7.56
CA CYS A 239 6.53 -2.83 -7.77
C CYS A 239 5.88 -3.23 -9.10
N ALA A 240 5.48 -2.28 -9.94
CA ALA A 240 4.77 -2.50 -11.19
C ALA A 240 3.58 -3.46 -10.99
N MET A 241 2.74 -3.20 -9.99
CA MET A 241 1.52 -3.95 -9.75
C MET A 241 0.40 -3.48 -10.68
N ASP A 242 -0.57 -4.36 -10.96
CA ASP A 242 -1.77 -4.04 -11.72
C ASP A 242 -3.00 -4.79 -11.18
N PHE A 243 -4.18 -4.24 -11.47
CA PHE A 243 -5.46 -4.83 -11.08
C PHE A 243 -5.92 -5.81 -12.16
N ARG A 244 -6.11 -7.10 -11.82
CA ARG A 244 -6.59 -8.13 -12.76
C ARG A 244 -8.09 -8.41 -12.65
N GLY A 245 -8.70 -8.11 -11.50
CA GLY A 245 -10.14 -8.32 -11.27
C GLY A 245 -10.79 -7.14 -10.56
N GLU A 246 -10.53 -6.98 -9.26
CA GLU A 246 -11.22 -5.98 -8.44
C GLU A 246 -10.69 -4.55 -8.68
N HIS A 247 -11.29 -3.85 -9.64
CA HIS A 247 -10.91 -2.48 -10.00
C HIS A 247 -11.55 -1.40 -9.09
N HIS A 248 -12.42 -1.79 -8.17
CA HIS A 248 -13.07 -0.88 -7.22
C HIS A 248 -12.55 -1.10 -5.80
N GLY A 249 -12.39 -0.02 -5.05
CA GLY A 249 -11.90 -0.05 -3.67
C GLY A 249 -12.89 -0.64 -2.67
N VAL A 250 -14.16 -0.77 -3.05
CA VAL A 250 -15.19 -1.43 -2.25
C VAL A 250 -15.67 -2.67 -3.00
N VAL A 251 -15.52 -3.83 -2.37
CA VAL A 251 -15.83 -5.14 -2.95
C VAL A 251 -16.92 -5.81 -2.11
N GLN A 252 -17.97 -6.28 -2.77
CA GLN A 252 -19.03 -7.07 -2.11
C GLN A 252 -18.62 -8.54 -2.11
N VAL A 253 -18.74 -9.18 -0.95
CA VAL A 253 -18.41 -10.59 -0.75
C VAL A 253 -19.69 -11.36 -0.48
N VAL A 254 -19.91 -12.41 -1.27
CA VAL A 254 -21.06 -13.31 -1.18
C VAL A 254 -20.63 -14.57 -0.43
N ASP A 255 -21.46 -15.03 0.52
CA ASP A 255 -21.21 -16.24 1.31
C ASP A 255 -19.84 -16.29 2.03
N GLY A 256 -19.34 -15.10 2.37
CA GLY A 256 -18.07 -14.92 3.07
C GLY A 256 -16.83 -15.29 2.24
N CYS A 257 -16.97 -15.70 0.98
CA CYS A 257 -15.85 -16.20 0.19
C CYS A 257 -15.56 -15.31 -1.02
N ILE A 258 -14.29 -14.97 -1.22
CA ILE A 258 -13.84 -14.23 -2.41
C ILE A 258 -12.39 -14.57 -2.75
N ARG A 259 -12.11 -14.67 -4.06
CA ARG A 259 -10.76 -14.65 -4.60
C ARG A 259 -10.46 -13.27 -5.17
N MET A 260 -9.39 -12.65 -4.72
CA MET A 260 -8.87 -11.41 -5.31
C MET A 260 -7.54 -11.68 -6.00
N THR A 261 -7.37 -11.15 -7.21
CA THR A 261 -6.16 -11.32 -8.02
C THR A 261 -5.58 -9.97 -8.46
N LEU A 262 -4.29 -9.80 -8.21
CA LEU A 262 -3.46 -8.70 -8.68
C LEU A 262 -2.35 -9.25 -9.57
N GLY A 263 -1.90 -8.46 -10.54
CA GLY A 263 -0.72 -8.75 -11.33
C GLY A 263 0.48 -7.96 -10.84
N PHE A 264 1.68 -8.41 -11.19
CA PHE A 264 2.91 -7.63 -11.04
C PHE A 264 3.91 -7.99 -12.13
N TRP A 265 4.71 -7.00 -12.55
CA TRP A 265 5.64 -7.13 -13.68
C TRP A 265 7.12 -7.07 -13.29
N LYS A 266 7.40 -6.86 -11.99
CA LYS A 266 8.75 -6.86 -11.42
C LYS A 266 8.84 -7.87 -10.28
N PRO A 267 10.00 -8.52 -10.06
CA PRO A 267 10.21 -9.36 -8.89
C PRO A 267 9.86 -8.59 -7.61
N GLY A 268 8.88 -9.10 -6.87
CA GLY A 268 8.40 -8.49 -5.64
C GLY A 268 8.11 -9.55 -4.59
N ALA A 269 8.20 -9.16 -3.32
CA ALA A 269 7.65 -9.91 -2.20
C ALA A 269 6.40 -9.19 -1.69
N PHE A 270 5.42 -9.96 -1.24
CA PHE A 270 4.12 -9.43 -0.82
C PHE A 270 3.69 -10.00 0.53
N THR A 271 3.03 -9.17 1.32
CA THR A 271 2.35 -9.55 2.55
C THR A 271 1.07 -8.72 2.69
N TYR A 272 0.24 -9.04 3.67
CA TYR A 272 -1.07 -8.42 3.81
C TYR A 272 -1.46 -8.27 5.28
N LYS A 273 -2.44 -7.40 5.50
CA LYS A 273 -3.15 -7.25 6.78
C LYS A 273 -4.63 -7.19 6.50
N VAL A 274 -5.41 -7.99 7.23
CA VAL A 274 -6.87 -7.90 7.23
C VAL A 274 -7.32 -7.41 8.59
N GLN A 275 -8.23 -6.46 8.61
CA GLN A 275 -8.85 -5.96 9.83
C GLN A 275 -10.37 -5.94 9.69
N HIS A 276 -11.08 -6.31 10.74
CA HIS A 276 -12.52 -6.25 10.84
C HIS A 276 -12.96 -4.98 11.59
N LEU A 277 -14.02 -4.34 11.10
CA LEU A 277 -14.64 -3.19 11.76
C LEU A 277 -15.54 -3.65 12.91
N LEU A 278 -15.17 -3.31 14.13
CA LEU A 278 -15.92 -3.65 15.34
C LEU A 278 -17.38 -3.17 15.27
N GLY A 279 -18.30 -4.02 15.70
CA GLY A 279 -19.75 -3.74 15.66
C GLY A 279 -20.41 -3.95 14.29
N SER A 280 -19.66 -3.98 13.19
CA SER A 280 -20.24 -4.10 11.85
C SER A 280 -21.00 -5.40 11.60
N ALA A 281 -20.59 -6.51 12.24
CA ALA A 281 -21.24 -7.80 12.10
C ALA A 281 -22.71 -7.85 12.52
N LYS A 282 -23.14 -6.97 13.42
CA LYS A 282 -24.51 -6.91 13.95
C LYS A 282 -25.33 -5.76 13.35
N ASP A 283 -24.70 -4.92 12.53
CA ASP A 283 -25.35 -3.77 11.94
C ASP A 283 -26.19 -4.19 10.72
N PRO A 284 -27.41 -3.68 10.55
CA PRO A 284 -28.25 -4.00 9.39
C PRO A 284 -27.73 -3.37 8.08
N GLN A 285 -26.90 -2.33 8.14
CA GLN A 285 -26.31 -1.64 7.00
C GLN A 285 -24.80 -1.42 7.20
N PRO A 286 -24.01 -2.51 7.30
CA PRO A 286 -22.60 -2.44 7.67
C PRO A 286 -21.78 -1.58 6.71
N SER A 287 -22.17 -1.50 5.43
CA SER A 287 -21.51 -0.70 4.41
C SER A 287 -21.43 0.80 4.73
N LEU A 288 -22.41 1.33 5.48
CA LEU A 288 -22.55 2.76 5.79
C LEU A 288 -21.86 3.17 7.09
N LEU A 289 -21.31 2.21 7.85
CA LEU A 289 -20.61 2.51 9.08
C LEU A 289 -19.32 3.29 8.80
N PRO A 290 -19.06 4.39 9.54
CA PRO A 290 -17.80 5.09 9.45
C PRO A 290 -16.69 4.20 10.01
N ALA A 291 -15.53 4.20 9.33
CA ALA A 291 -14.35 3.52 9.81
C ALA A 291 -13.44 4.49 10.59
N ARG A 292 -12.84 3.99 11.67
CA ARG A 292 -11.77 4.65 12.41
C ARG A 292 -10.77 3.58 12.82
N SER A 293 -9.50 3.93 12.85
CA SER A 293 -8.46 2.93 13.17
C SER A 293 -8.57 2.30 14.54
N LEU A 294 -9.10 3.02 15.53
CA LEU A 294 -9.33 2.48 16.88
C LEU A 294 -10.43 1.41 16.89
N ASP A 295 -11.29 1.38 15.87
CA ASP A 295 -12.41 0.45 15.76
C ASP A 295 -12.07 -0.77 14.87
N LEU A 296 -10.80 -0.92 14.47
CA LEU A 296 -10.32 -2.02 13.63
C LEU A 296 -9.56 -3.06 14.46
N THR A 297 -9.90 -4.34 14.28
CA THR A 297 -9.24 -5.48 14.93
C THR A 297 -8.71 -6.46 13.89
N ASP A 298 -7.55 -7.07 14.11
CA ASP A 298 -6.98 -8.13 13.26
C ASP A 298 -7.35 -9.55 13.73
N ALA A 299 -8.17 -9.65 14.78
CA ALA A 299 -8.69 -10.90 15.29
C ALA A 299 -10.19 -10.82 15.60
N LEU A 300 -10.85 -11.97 15.56
CA LEU A 300 -12.24 -12.13 15.95
C LEU A 300 -12.36 -12.89 17.26
N LEU A 301 -13.25 -12.40 18.11
CA LEU A 301 -13.62 -13.05 19.36
C LEU A 301 -14.82 -13.95 19.11
N VAL A 302 -14.61 -15.26 19.20
CA VAL A 302 -15.67 -16.27 19.13
C VAL A 302 -15.73 -16.96 20.50
N GLY A 303 -16.73 -16.58 21.31
CA GLY A 303 -16.81 -17.00 22.71
C GLY A 303 -15.66 -16.43 23.54
N HIS A 304 -14.78 -17.30 24.03
CA HIS A 304 -13.59 -16.93 24.81
C HIS A 304 -12.27 -17.00 24.01
N GLU A 305 -12.32 -17.47 22.75
CA GLU A 305 -11.13 -17.63 21.92
C GLU A 305 -10.99 -16.48 20.93
N SER A 306 -9.74 -16.04 20.74
CA SER A 306 -9.38 -15.02 19.76
C SER A 306 -8.77 -15.70 18.56
N MET A 307 -9.43 -15.63 17.42
CA MET A 307 -8.95 -16.18 16.15
C MET A 307 -8.38 -15.06 15.26
N PRO A 308 -7.09 -15.11 14.90
CA PRO A 308 -6.49 -14.18 13.94
C PRO A 308 -7.19 -14.21 12.58
N LEU A 309 -7.46 -13.04 11.99
CA LEU A 309 -8.08 -12.94 10.67
C LEU A 309 -7.18 -13.46 9.55
N LYS A 310 -5.85 -13.47 9.75
CA LYS A 310 -4.89 -14.04 8.80
C LYS A 310 -5.13 -15.53 8.55
N ASP A 311 -5.65 -16.27 9.53
CA ASP A 311 -5.90 -17.71 9.42
C ASP A 311 -7.06 -17.99 8.43
N PHE A 312 -7.82 -16.96 8.05
CA PHE A 312 -8.92 -17.02 7.10
C PHE A 312 -8.53 -16.52 5.70
N VAL A 313 -7.24 -16.32 5.45
CA VAL A 313 -6.74 -15.81 4.16
C VAL A 313 -5.58 -16.66 3.68
N LEU A 314 -5.73 -17.19 2.48
CA LEU A 314 -4.66 -17.86 1.76
C LEU A 314 -4.05 -16.87 0.77
N GLN A 315 -2.78 -16.50 0.95
CA GLN A 315 -2.00 -15.74 -0.03
C GLN A 315 -1.19 -16.70 -0.89
N GLU A 316 -1.35 -16.61 -2.20
CA GLU A 316 -0.55 -17.33 -3.19
C GLU A 316 0.11 -16.31 -4.14
N THR A 317 1.38 -16.53 -4.43
CA THR A 317 2.17 -15.71 -5.36
C THR A 317 2.73 -16.64 -6.42
N THR A 318 2.33 -16.43 -7.66
CA THR A 318 2.90 -17.13 -8.82
C THR A 318 4.00 -16.26 -9.45
N GLN A 319 4.37 -16.52 -10.70
CA GLN A 319 5.41 -15.74 -11.39
C GLN A 319 5.02 -14.27 -11.61
N ASP A 320 3.75 -13.98 -11.89
CA ASP A 320 3.25 -12.66 -12.28
C ASP A 320 1.90 -12.31 -11.64
N THR A 321 1.37 -13.17 -10.76
CA THR A 321 0.09 -12.93 -10.06
C THR A 321 0.19 -13.13 -8.56
N LEU A 322 -0.55 -12.30 -7.83
CA LEU A 322 -0.78 -12.38 -6.40
C LEU A 322 -2.26 -12.65 -6.18
N ASN A 323 -2.57 -13.83 -5.63
CA ASN A 323 -3.91 -14.31 -5.33
C ASN A 323 -4.16 -14.30 -3.83
N PHE A 324 -5.34 -13.84 -3.43
CA PHE A 324 -5.83 -13.95 -2.06
C PHE A 324 -7.16 -14.69 -2.06
N PHE A 325 -7.30 -15.71 -1.24
CA PHE A 325 -8.55 -16.46 -1.06
C PHE A 325 -9.07 -16.22 0.36
N PHE A 326 -10.09 -15.39 0.47
CA PHE A 326 -10.68 -14.98 1.75
C PHE A 326 -11.84 -15.90 2.15
N ARG A 327 -11.90 -16.25 3.44
CA ARG A 327 -13.03 -16.89 4.12
C ARG A 327 -13.49 -16.01 5.28
N LEU A 328 -14.22 -14.94 4.98
CA LEU A 328 -14.71 -13.99 5.96
C LEU A 328 -15.62 -14.71 6.97
N PRO A 329 -15.18 -14.85 8.24
CA PRO A 329 -15.79 -15.77 9.21
C PRO A 329 -17.02 -15.18 9.90
N SER A 330 -17.37 -13.92 9.63
CA SER A 330 -18.61 -13.32 10.07
C SER A 330 -19.04 -12.20 9.13
N ARG A 331 -20.34 -11.90 9.12
CA ARG A 331 -20.87 -10.71 8.42
C ARG A 331 -20.14 -9.47 8.91
N GLY A 332 -20.06 -8.43 8.09
CA GLY A 332 -19.48 -7.15 8.49
C GLY A 332 -18.60 -6.52 7.41
N VAL A 333 -17.82 -5.54 7.84
CA VAL A 333 -16.86 -4.80 7.01
C VAL A 333 -15.45 -5.22 7.39
N TYR A 334 -14.65 -5.51 6.37
CA TYR A 334 -13.24 -5.81 6.50
C TYR A 334 -12.41 -4.84 5.65
N PHE A 335 -11.21 -4.53 6.11
CA PHE A 335 -10.22 -3.75 5.38
C PHE A 335 -9.01 -4.62 5.09
N LEU A 336 -8.66 -4.71 3.81
CA LEU A 336 -7.48 -5.40 3.33
C LEU A 336 -6.42 -4.35 2.99
N THR A 337 -5.25 -4.44 3.61
CA THR A 337 -4.05 -3.69 3.20
C THR A 337 -3.05 -4.66 2.63
N ILE A 338 -2.62 -4.42 1.39
CA ILE A 338 -1.60 -5.21 0.71
C ILE A 338 -0.30 -4.44 0.76
N TYR A 339 0.75 -5.09 1.22
CA TYR A 339 2.10 -4.55 1.29
C TYR A 339 2.98 -5.23 0.25
N ALA A 340 3.86 -4.45 -0.36
CA ALA A 340 4.79 -4.92 -1.36
C ALA A 340 6.21 -4.46 -1.04
N GLN A 341 7.17 -5.27 -1.48
CA GLN A 341 8.59 -4.98 -1.46
C GLN A 341 9.14 -5.19 -2.88
N ASP A 342 9.86 -4.21 -3.39
CA ASP A 342 10.54 -4.32 -4.68
C ASP A 342 11.87 -5.06 -4.49
N LEU A 343 11.97 -6.27 -5.06
CA LEU A 343 13.17 -7.10 -5.00
C LEU A 343 14.16 -6.80 -6.12
N SER A 344 13.77 -6.01 -7.13
CA SER A 344 14.69 -5.55 -8.17
C SER A 344 15.69 -4.52 -7.66
N ASN A 345 15.34 -3.79 -6.60
CA ASN A 345 16.22 -2.83 -5.94
C ASN A 345 17.04 -3.52 -4.82
N PRO A 346 18.37 -3.68 -4.96
CA PRO A 346 19.19 -4.42 -3.99
C PRO A 346 19.20 -3.80 -2.59
N VAL A 347 19.02 -2.48 -2.48
CA VAL A 347 18.96 -1.77 -1.19
C VAL A 347 17.65 -2.09 -0.48
N MET A 348 16.53 -2.03 -1.20
CA MET A 348 15.22 -2.37 -0.64
C MET A 348 15.09 -3.86 -0.32
N ALA A 349 15.64 -4.74 -1.18
CA ALA A 349 15.69 -6.17 -0.94
C ALA A 349 16.44 -6.51 0.35
N ARG A 350 17.57 -5.84 0.63
CA ARG A 350 18.38 -6.04 1.85
C ARG A 350 17.71 -5.52 3.11
N ASN A 351 16.94 -4.44 3.01
CA ASN A 351 16.30 -3.82 4.17
C ASN A 351 15.04 -4.56 4.62
N GLY A 352 14.52 -5.51 3.82
CA GLY A 352 13.37 -6.34 4.19
C GLY A 352 12.05 -5.58 4.42
N THR A 353 11.99 -4.29 4.07
CA THR A 353 10.90 -3.41 4.51
C THR A 353 9.73 -3.46 3.53
N PHE A 354 8.61 -4.02 3.98
CA PHE A 354 7.34 -3.98 3.28
C PHE A 354 6.68 -2.61 3.40
N ARG A 355 6.03 -2.15 2.33
CA ARG A 355 5.29 -0.88 2.33
C ARG A 355 3.90 -1.09 1.76
N ALA A 356 2.91 -0.42 2.34
CA ALA A 356 1.55 -0.48 1.85
C ALA A 356 1.50 -0.04 0.37
N ALA A 357 0.95 -0.91 -0.47
CA ALA A 357 0.80 -0.70 -1.91
C ALA A 357 -0.64 -0.33 -2.25
N CYS A 358 -1.61 -1.10 -1.77
CA CYS A 358 -3.02 -0.77 -1.97
C CYS A 358 -3.93 -1.26 -0.83
N GLU A 359 -5.12 -0.66 -0.73
CA GLU A 359 -6.12 -0.98 0.28
C GLU A 359 -7.52 -1.13 -0.31
N TYR A 360 -8.29 -2.06 0.23
CA TYR A 360 -9.68 -2.37 -0.12
C TYR A 360 -10.58 -2.45 1.10
N LYS A 361 -11.87 -2.18 0.90
CA LYS A 361 -12.97 -2.44 1.82
C LYS A 361 -13.79 -3.62 1.29
N LEU A 362 -13.79 -4.73 2.01
CA LEU A 362 -14.61 -5.90 1.72
C LEU A 362 -15.89 -5.83 2.56
N ILE A 363 -17.05 -6.03 1.93
CA ILE A 363 -18.35 -5.98 2.59
C ILE A 363 -19.03 -7.34 2.45
N PHE A 364 -19.18 -8.04 3.57
CA PHE A 364 -19.95 -9.28 3.65
C PHE A 364 -21.25 -9.01 4.40
N ALA A 365 -22.30 -8.67 3.65
CA ALA A 365 -23.59 -8.28 4.22
C ALA A 365 -24.57 -9.46 4.36
N GLU A 366 -24.59 -10.35 3.36
CA GLU A 366 -25.57 -11.42 3.22
C GLU A 366 -24.88 -12.72 2.78
N GLY A 367 -25.45 -13.85 3.21
CA GLY A 367 -24.91 -15.18 2.95
C GLY A 367 -24.49 -15.92 4.21
N GLU A 368 -23.97 -17.12 4.01
CA GLU A 368 -23.48 -17.99 5.08
C GLU A 368 -21.98 -17.77 5.33
N ALA A 369 -21.59 -17.48 6.57
CA ALA A 369 -20.20 -17.20 6.91
C ALA A 369 -19.36 -18.47 6.87
N CYS A 370 -18.17 -18.43 6.28
CA CYS A 370 -17.23 -19.55 6.28
C CYS A 370 -16.33 -19.41 7.50
N CYS A 371 -16.73 -20.04 8.61
CA CYS A 371 -16.02 -19.91 9.89
C CYS A 371 -14.83 -20.85 10.03
N GLU A 372 -14.47 -21.61 8.98
CA GLU A 372 -13.36 -22.56 9.05
C GLU A 372 -12.06 -21.91 8.55
N PRO A 373 -11.06 -21.71 9.43
CA PRO A 373 -9.75 -21.20 9.02
C PRO A 373 -9.04 -22.22 8.13
N TYR A 374 -8.07 -21.77 7.35
CA TYR A 374 -7.17 -22.66 6.64
C TYR A 374 -6.31 -23.48 7.62
N PRO A 375 -5.76 -24.64 7.20
CA PRO A 375 -4.79 -25.39 8.01
C PRO A 375 -3.68 -24.48 8.53
N VAL A 376 -3.38 -24.57 9.83
CA VAL A 376 -2.33 -23.77 10.48
C VAL A 376 -0.95 -24.25 10.01
N CYS A 377 -0.47 -23.61 8.95
CA CYS A 377 0.85 -23.78 8.36
C CYS A 377 1.77 -22.59 8.71
N ASP A 378 2.97 -22.60 8.14
CA ASP A 378 3.90 -21.47 8.15
C ASP A 378 3.22 -20.17 7.63
N ASP A 379 3.53 -19.03 8.27
CA ASP A 379 2.94 -17.70 7.99
C ASP A 379 3.34 -17.12 6.61
N MET A 380 3.97 -17.93 5.77
CA MET A 380 4.50 -17.56 4.46
C MET A 380 3.46 -17.76 3.34
N ASN A 381 3.90 -17.41 2.13
CA ASN A 381 3.13 -17.56 0.90
C ASN A 381 2.84 -19.05 0.58
N TRP A 382 1.63 -19.35 0.08
CA TRP A 382 1.26 -20.65 -0.45
C TRP A 382 1.77 -20.83 -1.89
N GLY A 383 2.26 -22.03 -2.17
CA GLY A 383 3.02 -22.38 -3.36
C GLY A 383 4.54 -22.35 -3.13
N PRO A 384 5.33 -22.57 -4.18
CA PRO A 384 6.79 -22.56 -4.09
C PRO A 384 7.33 -21.15 -3.80
N SER A 385 8.15 -20.99 -2.76
CA SER A 385 8.89 -19.75 -2.51
C SER A 385 9.97 -19.58 -3.57
N TRP A 386 9.80 -18.60 -4.46
CA TRP A 386 10.73 -18.33 -5.56
C TRP A 386 12.19 -18.17 -5.11
N LEU A 387 12.42 -17.47 -4.00
CA LEU A 387 13.78 -17.22 -3.50
C LEU A 387 14.42 -18.51 -2.96
N HIS A 388 13.67 -19.26 -2.14
CA HIS A 388 14.21 -20.44 -1.47
C HIS A 388 14.35 -21.64 -2.42
N THR A 389 13.38 -21.85 -3.32
CA THR A 389 13.45 -22.92 -4.34
C THR A 389 14.67 -22.74 -5.23
N ARG A 390 14.98 -21.51 -5.66
CA ARG A 390 16.21 -21.21 -6.41
C ARG A 390 17.48 -21.43 -5.60
N HIS A 391 17.51 -20.95 -4.36
CA HIS A 391 18.68 -21.11 -3.49
C HIS A 391 19.05 -22.59 -3.26
N TYR A 392 18.04 -23.42 -2.97
CA TYR A 392 18.20 -24.85 -2.74
C TYR A 392 18.21 -25.69 -4.02
N GLY A 393 18.05 -25.09 -5.21
CA GLY A 393 18.06 -25.80 -6.49
C GLY A 393 16.93 -26.81 -6.65
N LEU A 394 15.72 -26.43 -6.24
CA LEU A 394 14.50 -27.24 -6.27
C LEU A 394 13.51 -26.67 -7.30
N GLU A 395 12.97 -27.53 -8.16
CA GLU A 395 11.94 -27.16 -9.13
C GLU A 395 10.70 -28.03 -8.92
N LEU A 396 9.66 -27.43 -8.34
CA LEU A 396 8.41 -28.10 -8.01
C LEU A 396 7.54 -28.25 -9.26
N ALA A 397 6.97 -29.43 -9.50
CA ALA A 397 6.12 -29.68 -10.67
C ALA A 397 4.79 -28.89 -10.62
N HIS A 398 4.32 -28.57 -9.41
CA HIS A 398 3.11 -27.76 -9.21
C HIS A 398 3.51 -26.35 -8.79
N GLN A 399 3.05 -25.33 -9.53
CA GLN A 399 3.43 -23.94 -9.28
C GLN A 399 2.39 -23.16 -8.45
N ASN A 400 1.15 -23.65 -8.42
CA ASN A 400 0.08 -23.03 -7.64
C ASN A 400 0.09 -23.60 -6.22
N GLY A 401 -0.22 -22.77 -5.24
CA GLY A 401 -0.31 -23.12 -3.83
C GLY A 401 -1.56 -23.92 -3.47
N VAL A 402 -2.56 -24.02 -4.35
CA VAL A 402 -3.77 -24.81 -4.10
C VAL A 402 -3.87 -25.99 -5.05
N ILE A 403 -4.16 -27.17 -4.50
CA ILE A 403 -4.28 -28.44 -5.23
C ILE A 403 -5.61 -29.08 -4.85
N SER A 404 -6.48 -29.30 -5.84
CA SER A 404 -7.77 -29.98 -5.62
C SER A 404 -7.69 -31.41 -6.13
N LEU A 405 -7.94 -32.37 -5.24
CA LEU A 405 -8.13 -33.77 -5.63
C LEU A 405 -9.57 -33.98 -6.10
N PRO A 406 -9.81 -34.96 -7.00
CA PRO A 406 -11.16 -35.35 -7.38
C PRO A 406 -12.01 -35.76 -6.17
N PRO A 407 -13.35 -35.69 -6.26
CA PRO A 407 -14.24 -36.20 -5.23
C PRO A 407 -13.86 -37.62 -4.83
N GLY A 408 -13.78 -37.84 -3.53
CA GLY A 408 -13.54 -39.17 -2.98
C GLY A 408 -14.60 -40.16 -3.43
N ARG A 409 -14.23 -41.44 -3.49
CA ARG A 409 -15.19 -42.52 -3.76
C ARG A 409 -15.62 -43.18 -2.47
N LEU A 410 -16.93 -43.26 -2.24
CA LEU A 410 -17.47 -44.07 -1.16
C LEU A 410 -17.15 -45.54 -1.42
N ALA A 411 -16.60 -46.21 -0.40
CA ALA A 411 -16.37 -47.64 -0.47
C ALA A 411 -17.68 -48.39 -0.73
N PRO A 412 -17.66 -49.59 -1.34
CA PRO A 412 -18.87 -50.37 -1.60
C PRO A 412 -19.71 -50.68 -0.35
N SER A 413 -19.11 -50.69 0.84
CA SER A 413 -19.82 -50.86 2.11
C SER A 413 -20.53 -49.60 2.61
N GLY A 414 -20.18 -48.42 2.07
CA GLY A 414 -20.72 -47.11 2.48
C GLY A 414 -20.13 -46.55 3.79
N ASP A 415 -19.19 -47.26 4.43
CA ASP A 415 -18.73 -46.91 5.78
C ASP A 415 -17.56 -45.93 5.83
N TYR A 416 -16.82 -45.78 4.72
CA TYR A 416 -15.64 -44.93 4.61
C TYR A 416 -15.45 -44.47 3.16
N VAL A 417 -14.59 -43.47 2.97
CA VAL A 417 -14.19 -42.95 1.65
C VAL A 417 -12.79 -43.50 1.35
N GLU A 418 -12.57 -43.92 0.09
CA GLU A 418 -11.25 -44.33 -0.37
C GLU A 418 -10.22 -43.22 -0.08
N PRO A 419 -8.96 -43.53 0.27
CA PRO A 419 -7.95 -42.50 0.50
C PRO A 419 -7.70 -41.62 -0.74
N GLY A 420 -7.55 -40.32 -0.53
CA GLY A 420 -7.17 -39.37 -1.58
C GLY A 420 -5.67 -39.48 -1.85
N HIS A 421 -5.29 -39.90 -3.06
CA HIS A 421 -3.89 -40.10 -3.41
C HIS A 421 -3.34 -38.92 -4.23
N LEU A 422 -2.17 -38.42 -3.85
CA LEU A 422 -1.47 -37.34 -4.55
C LEU A 422 0.04 -37.64 -4.60
N GLU A 423 0.63 -37.51 -5.79
CA GLU A 423 2.08 -37.50 -5.98
C GLU A 423 2.54 -36.12 -6.46
N LEU A 424 3.41 -35.48 -5.69
CA LEU A 424 4.06 -34.22 -6.08
C LEU A 424 5.53 -34.46 -6.36
N ARG A 425 5.94 -34.13 -7.58
CA ARG A 425 7.33 -34.28 -8.04
C ARG A 425 8.09 -32.97 -7.89
N CYS A 426 9.36 -33.09 -7.54
CA CYS A 426 10.31 -32.01 -7.39
C CYS A 426 11.63 -32.40 -8.04
N VAL A 427 12.06 -31.68 -9.07
CA VAL A 427 13.39 -31.87 -9.66
C VAL A 427 14.43 -31.27 -8.72
N ARG A 428 15.52 -32.00 -8.50
CA ARG A 428 16.62 -31.61 -7.61
C ARG A 428 17.87 -31.37 -8.43
N HIS A 429 18.33 -30.12 -8.47
CA HIS A 429 19.62 -29.77 -9.07
C HIS A 429 20.77 -29.89 -8.08
N ARG A 430 20.47 -29.87 -6.78
CA ARG A 430 21.43 -29.97 -5.68
C ARG A 430 21.15 -31.24 -4.86
N PRO A 431 21.79 -32.38 -5.15
CA PRO A 431 21.52 -33.65 -4.47
C PRO A 431 21.88 -33.63 -2.98
N GLU A 432 22.77 -32.74 -2.55
CA GLU A 432 23.22 -32.55 -1.17
C GLU A 432 22.17 -31.92 -0.25
N VAL A 433 21.20 -31.18 -0.81
CA VAL A 433 20.16 -30.50 -0.04
C VAL A 433 19.21 -31.50 0.59
N GLN A 434 19.08 -31.50 1.91
CA GLN A 434 18.14 -32.36 2.62
C GLN A 434 16.73 -31.79 2.55
N LEU A 435 15.74 -32.66 2.41
CA LEU A 435 14.33 -32.30 2.38
C LEU A 435 13.60 -32.88 3.58
N PHE A 436 12.67 -32.11 4.12
CA PHE A 436 11.79 -32.50 5.20
C PHE A 436 10.39 -31.97 4.89
N SER A 437 9.34 -32.72 5.25
CA SER A 437 7.97 -32.32 4.96
C SER A 437 7.02 -32.67 6.09
N LYS A 438 5.99 -31.85 6.28
CA LYS A 438 4.94 -32.04 7.28
C LYS A 438 3.57 -31.95 6.64
N LEU A 439 2.63 -32.70 7.18
CA LEU A 439 1.22 -32.63 6.81
C LEU A 439 0.44 -32.04 7.99
N LYS A 440 -0.44 -31.08 7.69
CA LYS A 440 -1.26 -30.33 8.65
C LYS A 440 -2.74 -30.54 8.33
N LYS A 441 -3.57 -30.67 9.35
CA LYS A 441 -5.03 -30.63 9.25
C LYS A 441 -5.58 -30.03 10.55
N ASN A 442 -6.56 -29.15 10.43
CA ASN A 442 -7.19 -28.54 11.60
C ASN A 442 -7.73 -29.61 12.56
N HIS A 443 -7.50 -29.39 13.86
CA HIS A 443 -7.92 -30.29 14.94
C HIS A 443 -7.30 -31.70 14.94
N VAL A 444 -6.31 -31.97 14.08
CA VAL A 444 -5.58 -33.26 14.05
C VAL A 444 -4.11 -33.00 14.40
N PRO A 445 -3.53 -33.73 15.38
CA PRO A 445 -2.11 -33.62 15.71
C PRO A 445 -1.21 -34.04 14.53
N ASP A 446 -0.10 -33.33 14.33
CA ASP A 446 0.89 -33.62 13.28
C ASP A 446 1.35 -35.08 13.30
N GLU A 447 1.56 -35.66 14.49
CA GLU A 447 2.07 -37.03 14.66
C GLU A 447 1.10 -38.08 14.10
N ALA A 448 -0.21 -37.79 14.13
CA ALA A 448 -1.21 -38.67 13.56
C ALA A 448 -1.21 -38.64 12.02
N LEU A 449 -0.66 -37.57 11.44
CA LEU A 449 -0.63 -37.33 10.00
C LEU A 449 0.65 -37.86 9.32
N GLU A 450 1.73 -38.08 10.08
CA GLU A 450 3.02 -38.55 9.54
C GLU A 450 2.90 -39.84 8.70
N GLN A 451 2.00 -40.75 9.07
CA GLN A 451 1.80 -42.02 8.36
C GLN A 451 1.22 -41.86 6.94
N TYR A 452 0.61 -40.70 6.65
CA TYR A 452 -0.05 -40.39 5.39
C TYR A 452 0.82 -39.58 4.43
N LEU A 453 2.06 -39.26 4.82
CA LEU A 453 3.02 -38.54 4.01
C LEU A 453 4.32 -39.35 3.90
N ARG A 454 4.74 -39.64 2.67
CA ARG A 454 6.03 -40.31 2.39
C ARG A 454 6.82 -39.48 1.38
N ILE A 455 8.13 -39.43 1.56
CA ILE A 455 9.03 -38.78 0.60
C ILE A 455 10.01 -39.82 0.05
N HIS A 456 10.08 -39.91 -1.28
CA HIS A 456 11.07 -40.72 -1.99
C HIS A 456 12.10 -39.78 -2.61
N VAL A 457 13.34 -39.82 -2.10
CA VAL A 457 14.41 -38.91 -2.53
C VAL A 457 15.47 -39.67 -3.32
N THR A 458 15.75 -39.19 -4.52
CA THR A 458 16.85 -39.63 -5.40
C THR A 458 17.75 -38.43 -5.72
N PRO A 459 18.96 -38.63 -6.30
CA PRO A 459 19.85 -37.50 -6.63
C PRO A 459 19.22 -36.43 -7.54
N GLY A 460 18.32 -36.81 -8.45
CA GLY A 460 17.71 -35.89 -9.42
C GLY A 460 16.25 -35.52 -9.16
N GLU A 461 15.55 -36.23 -8.27
CA GLU A 461 14.12 -36.06 -8.05
C GLU A 461 13.74 -36.38 -6.59
N ALA A 462 12.80 -35.63 -6.03
CA ALA A 462 12.03 -36.01 -4.86
C ALA A 462 10.55 -36.14 -5.21
N ILE A 463 9.90 -37.19 -4.69
CA ILE A 463 8.47 -37.45 -4.86
C ILE A 463 7.80 -37.48 -3.50
N PHE A 464 6.90 -36.53 -3.25
CA PHE A 464 6.06 -36.47 -2.06
C PHE A 464 4.76 -37.21 -2.36
N VAL A 465 4.49 -38.27 -1.61
CA VAL A 465 3.31 -39.13 -1.78
C VAL A 465 2.40 -38.93 -0.58
N LEU A 466 1.18 -38.46 -0.83
CA LEU A 466 0.16 -38.24 0.17
C LEU A 466 -0.97 -39.26 -0.03
N ASP A 467 -1.32 -39.98 1.04
CA ASP A 467 -2.45 -40.92 1.09
C ASP A 467 -3.46 -40.43 2.12
N LEU A 468 -4.30 -39.45 1.75
CA LEU A 468 -5.18 -38.73 2.65
C LEU A 468 -6.35 -39.61 3.13
N PRO A 469 -6.53 -39.81 4.45
CA PRO A 469 -7.44 -40.84 4.98
C PRO A 469 -8.93 -40.51 4.82
N GLU A 470 -9.27 -39.23 4.71
CA GLU A 470 -10.66 -38.75 4.61
C GLU A 470 -10.71 -37.41 3.87
N PRO A 471 -11.86 -37.07 3.26
CA PRO A 471 -12.08 -35.75 2.69
C PRO A 471 -11.81 -34.63 3.69
N GLY A 472 -11.34 -33.50 3.18
CA GLY A 472 -10.91 -32.38 4.01
C GLY A 472 -9.82 -31.55 3.35
N GLU A 473 -9.36 -30.56 4.09
CA GLU A 473 -8.27 -29.69 3.68
C GLU A 473 -7.02 -29.99 4.48
N TYR A 474 -5.91 -30.10 3.77
CA TYR A 474 -4.62 -30.45 4.33
C TYR A 474 -3.57 -29.43 3.90
N GLY A 475 -2.71 -29.02 4.81
CA GLY A 475 -1.53 -28.21 4.50
C GLY A 475 -0.30 -29.11 4.37
N LEU A 476 0.31 -29.16 3.19
CA LEU A 476 1.60 -29.81 3.00
C LEU A 476 2.71 -28.77 3.08
N GLU A 477 3.60 -28.88 4.04
CA GLU A 477 4.78 -28.02 4.18
C GLU A 477 6.03 -28.77 3.72
N ILE A 478 6.89 -28.08 2.97
CA ILE A 478 8.16 -28.60 2.47
C ILE A 478 9.27 -27.66 2.92
N TYR A 479 10.27 -28.23 3.57
CA TYR A 479 11.45 -27.56 4.07
C TYR A 479 12.72 -28.13 3.44
N ALA A 480 13.76 -27.31 3.35
CA ALA A 480 15.07 -27.70 2.86
C ALA A 480 16.18 -27.24 3.81
N ASN A 481 17.29 -27.97 3.81
CA ASN A 481 18.49 -27.65 4.58
C ASN A 481 19.74 -28.00 3.78
N GLU A 482 20.77 -27.15 3.85
CA GLU A 482 22.11 -27.51 3.42
C GLU A 482 22.84 -28.17 4.60
N PRO A 483 23.45 -29.36 4.44
CA PRO A 483 24.12 -30.04 5.54
C PRO A 483 25.19 -29.21 6.25
N GLU A 484 25.77 -28.23 5.55
CA GLU A 484 26.76 -27.28 6.06
C GLU A 484 26.15 -26.26 7.04
N ASP A 485 24.87 -25.94 6.91
CA ASP A 485 24.12 -24.99 7.76
C ASP A 485 23.62 -25.63 9.08
N GLY A 486 24.00 -26.89 9.34
CA GLY A 486 23.65 -27.61 10.55
C GLY A 486 22.30 -28.32 10.46
N ARG A 487 21.44 -28.14 11.47
CA ARG A 487 20.15 -28.86 11.59
C ARG A 487 18.92 -27.99 11.30
N ALA A 488 19.11 -26.73 10.96
CA ALA A 488 18.01 -25.80 10.74
C ALA A 488 17.41 -26.04 9.35
N PHE A 489 16.10 -26.26 9.29
CA PHE A 489 15.37 -26.40 8.04
C PHE A 489 14.65 -25.09 7.71
N THR A 490 14.79 -24.63 6.47
CA THR A 490 14.14 -23.42 5.96
C THR A 490 12.87 -23.80 5.21
N HIS A 491 11.77 -23.09 5.44
CA HIS A 491 10.52 -23.31 4.71
C HIS A 491 10.69 -22.93 3.23
N VAL A 492 10.37 -23.85 2.31
CA VAL A 492 10.57 -23.65 0.87
C VAL A 492 9.26 -23.56 0.11
N CYS A 493 8.26 -24.32 0.50
CA CYS A 493 7.01 -24.42 -0.24
C CYS A 493 5.92 -24.97 0.65
N GLN A 494 4.69 -24.49 0.49
CA GLN A 494 3.51 -25.11 1.09
C GLN A 494 2.35 -25.22 0.11
N TYR A 495 1.51 -26.25 0.24
CA TYR A 495 0.31 -26.44 -0.59
C TYR A 495 -0.92 -26.69 0.25
N LEU A 496 -2.05 -26.09 -0.14
CA LEU A 496 -3.37 -26.44 0.34
C LEU A 496 -3.87 -27.58 -0.55
N VAL A 497 -3.90 -28.79 0.00
CA VAL A 497 -4.46 -29.95 -0.67
C VAL A 497 -5.90 -30.13 -0.22
N HIS A 498 -6.83 -29.81 -1.11
CA HIS A 498 -8.26 -29.97 -0.91
C HIS A 498 -8.70 -31.34 -1.44
N TYR A 499 -9.07 -32.24 -0.53
CA TYR A 499 -9.66 -33.53 -0.87
C TYR A 499 -11.19 -33.47 -0.76
N GLU A 500 -11.86 -33.44 -1.91
CA GLU A 500 -13.30 -33.22 -1.99
C GLU A 500 -14.11 -34.42 -1.46
N ALA A 501 -15.17 -34.12 -0.69
CA ALA A 501 -16.07 -35.15 -0.16
C ALA A 501 -16.99 -35.73 -1.25
N PRO A 502 -17.24 -37.06 -1.25
CA PRO A 502 -18.27 -37.64 -2.09
C PRO A 502 -19.67 -37.12 -1.71
N PRO A 503 -20.60 -37.03 -2.68
CA PRO A 503 -22.01 -36.78 -2.39
C PRO A 503 -22.56 -37.78 -1.35
N GLY A 504 -23.22 -37.27 -0.31
CA GLY A 504 -23.81 -38.08 0.75
C GLY A 504 -22.83 -38.57 1.83
N TRP A 505 -21.55 -38.19 1.77
CA TRP A 505 -20.62 -38.43 2.86
C TRP A 505 -20.93 -37.52 4.04
N LEU A 506 -21.08 -38.12 5.23
CA LEU A 506 -21.22 -37.41 6.49
C LEU A 506 -19.94 -37.64 7.30
N SER A 507 -19.22 -36.55 7.59
CA SER A 507 -18.08 -36.58 8.50
C SER A 507 -18.48 -37.25 9.83
N ARG A 508 -17.73 -38.28 10.25
CA ARG A 508 -17.94 -38.91 11.57
C ARG A 508 -17.20 -38.05 12.60
N PRO A 509 -17.85 -37.63 13.70
CA PRO A 509 -17.14 -36.92 14.76
C PRO A 509 -16.01 -37.83 15.28
N ALA A 510 -14.79 -37.27 15.36
CA ALA A 510 -13.62 -37.98 15.83
C ALA A 510 -13.93 -38.64 17.18
N ALA A 511 -13.74 -39.97 17.28
CA ALA A 511 -13.84 -40.65 18.56
C ALA A 511 -12.83 -40.00 19.52
N PRO A 512 -13.22 -39.66 20.76
CA PRO A 512 -12.27 -39.10 21.72
C PRO A 512 -11.12 -40.08 21.87
N ALA A 513 -9.90 -39.60 21.59
CA ALA A 513 -8.69 -40.36 21.83
C ALA A 513 -8.75 -40.93 23.24
N LYS A 514 -8.50 -42.24 23.39
CA LYS A 514 -8.53 -42.93 24.69
C LYS A 514 -7.60 -42.19 25.66
N ALA A 515 -8.19 -41.37 26.52
CA ALA A 515 -7.48 -40.72 27.61
C ALA A 515 -6.94 -41.80 28.55
N VAL A 516 -5.63 -41.83 28.69
CA VAL A 516 -4.97 -42.53 29.79
C VAL A 516 -5.41 -41.83 31.07
N SER A 517 -5.98 -42.63 31.97
CA SER A 517 -6.57 -42.28 33.27
C SER A 517 -5.75 -41.29 34.09
N THR A 518 -6.37 -40.16 34.48
CA THR A 518 -6.19 -39.55 35.80
C THR A 518 -7.48 -38.83 36.27
N ALA A 519 -8.01 -39.34 37.40
CA ALA A 519 -8.90 -38.77 38.41
C ALA A 519 -9.96 -37.70 38.02
N ALA A 520 -11.22 -38.12 38.18
CA ALA A 520 -12.43 -37.32 38.10
C ALA A 520 -12.52 -36.18 39.14
N VAL A 521 -13.03 -35.02 38.70
CA VAL A 521 -13.71 -34.06 39.57
C VAL A 521 -15.13 -33.87 39.05
N THR A 522 -16.07 -34.29 39.89
CA THR A 522 -17.51 -34.27 39.67
C THR A 522 -18.05 -32.84 39.72
N LEU A 523 -18.66 -32.35 38.64
CA LEU A 523 -19.55 -31.18 38.69
C LEU A 523 -20.99 -31.61 38.41
N ARG A 524 -21.88 -31.19 39.31
CA ARG A 524 -23.31 -31.51 39.35
C ARG A 524 -24.03 -31.02 38.09
N GLN A 525 -24.81 -31.92 37.50
CA GLN A 525 -25.84 -31.60 36.51
C GLN A 525 -26.94 -30.76 37.16
N THR A 526 -27.21 -29.58 36.60
CA THR A 526 -28.53 -28.95 36.63
C THR A 526 -29.06 -28.95 35.20
N GLY A 527 -30.16 -29.66 34.99
CA GLY A 527 -30.77 -29.87 33.68
C GLY A 527 -31.27 -28.58 33.04
N GLY A 528 -30.83 -28.37 31.80
CA GLY A 528 -31.39 -27.46 30.82
C GLY A 528 -31.04 -28.04 29.45
N SER A 529 -32.04 -28.52 28.73
CA SER A 529 -31.88 -29.09 27.38
C SER A 529 -31.61 -27.95 26.39
N GLU A 530 -30.35 -27.61 26.16
CA GLU A 530 -29.94 -26.88 24.96
C GLU A 530 -29.02 -27.78 24.14
N ARG A 531 -29.51 -28.14 22.95
CA ARG A 531 -28.75 -28.88 21.93
C ARG A 531 -27.53 -28.06 21.53
N ALA A 532 -26.34 -28.65 21.60
CA ALA A 532 -25.15 -28.11 20.95
C ALA A 532 -25.43 -27.99 19.43
N PRO A 533 -25.03 -26.90 18.76
CA PRO A 533 -25.38 -26.69 17.36
C PRO A 533 -24.58 -27.60 16.42
N GLU A 534 -25.28 -28.26 15.49
CA GLU A 534 -24.77 -29.16 14.44
C GLU A 534 -24.03 -28.41 13.31
N HIS A 535 -22.96 -27.66 13.60
CA HIS A 535 -22.32 -26.76 12.63
C HIS A 535 -21.08 -27.31 11.87
N GLN A 536 -20.91 -28.63 11.77
CA GLN A 536 -19.77 -29.23 11.06
C GLN A 536 -20.12 -29.72 9.64
N ARG A 537 -21.15 -29.15 8.99
CA ARG A 537 -21.89 -29.88 7.95
C ARG A 537 -21.67 -29.52 6.47
N ASP A 538 -21.04 -28.41 6.06
CA ASP A 538 -20.94 -28.09 4.61
C ASP A 538 -19.68 -27.27 4.19
N SER A 539 -18.55 -27.39 4.89
CA SER A 539 -17.39 -26.52 4.63
C SER A 539 -16.69 -26.73 3.27
N LEU A 540 -16.81 -27.91 2.65
CA LEU A 540 -15.97 -28.30 1.51
C LEU A 540 -16.46 -27.74 0.16
N THR A 541 -17.72 -27.28 0.06
CA THR A 541 -18.29 -26.76 -1.21
C THR A 541 -17.83 -25.32 -1.51
N ARG A 542 -17.39 -24.54 -0.53
CA ARG A 542 -17.19 -23.09 -0.71
C ARG A 542 -15.92 -22.71 -1.47
N LEU A 543 -14.87 -23.52 -1.35
CA LEU A 543 -13.61 -23.26 -2.06
C LEU A 543 -13.76 -23.50 -3.58
N ARG A 544 -14.50 -24.54 -3.98
CA ARG A 544 -14.87 -24.80 -5.39
C ARG A 544 -15.91 -23.84 -5.97
N GLU A 545 -16.69 -23.19 -5.10
CA GLU A 545 -17.63 -22.14 -5.47
C GLU A 545 -16.95 -20.79 -5.71
N MET A 546 -15.68 -20.64 -5.31
CA MET A 546 -14.91 -19.44 -5.65
C MET A 546 -14.69 -19.37 -7.18
N PRO A 547 -14.93 -18.21 -7.81
CA PRO A 547 -14.72 -18.03 -9.24
C PRO A 547 -13.31 -18.47 -9.67
N ALA A 548 -13.24 -19.28 -10.74
CA ALA A 548 -12.01 -19.77 -11.36
C ALA A 548 -11.09 -20.65 -10.48
N TYR A 549 -11.62 -21.27 -9.42
CA TYR A 549 -10.87 -22.15 -8.50
C TYR A 549 -10.14 -23.33 -9.20
N GLY A 550 -10.67 -23.85 -10.31
CA GLY A 550 -10.07 -24.99 -11.05
C GLY A 550 -9.86 -24.79 -12.55
N ALA A 551 -10.10 -23.59 -13.11
CA ALA A 551 -10.22 -23.40 -14.57
C ALA A 551 -9.09 -22.59 -15.25
N ASP A 552 -8.24 -21.87 -14.51
CA ASP A 552 -7.30 -20.90 -15.10
C ASP A 552 -5.82 -21.27 -14.95
N ALA A 553 -5.45 -22.45 -15.46
CA ALA A 553 -4.12 -22.61 -16.07
C ALA A 553 -4.28 -22.25 -17.56
N PRO A 554 -3.88 -21.04 -18.01
CA PRO A 554 -4.23 -20.58 -19.35
C PRO A 554 -3.43 -21.30 -20.44
N SER A 555 -4.11 -21.79 -21.47
CA SER A 555 -3.48 -22.00 -22.77
C SER A 555 -3.16 -20.64 -23.41
N ILE A 556 -1.91 -20.47 -23.85
CA ILE A 556 -1.37 -19.34 -24.61
C ILE A 556 -2.38 -18.74 -25.61
N GLY A 557 -2.62 -17.42 -25.54
CA GLY A 557 -3.52 -16.71 -26.44
C GLY A 557 -3.72 -15.21 -26.16
N GLN A 558 -2.65 -14.42 -26.35
CA GLN A 558 -2.53 -12.97 -26.66
C GLN A 558 -3.67 -11.95 -26.38
N LEU A 559 -3.32 -10.87 -25.64
CA LEU A 559 -3.36 -9.41 -25.97
C LEU A 559 -3.65 -8.56 -24.70
N PRO A 560 -3.31 -7.24 -24.61
CA PRO A 560 -2.36 -6.40 -25.35
C PRO A 560 -1.23 -5.79 -24.47
N GLN A 561 -0.11 -5.39 -25.08
CA GLN A 561 1.02 -4.70 -24.43
C GLN A 561 0.76 -3.20 -24.23
N PRO A 562 1.08 -2.62 -23.04
CA PRO A 562 1.26 -1.19 -22.90
C PRO A 562 2.64 -0.84 -22.32
N TYR A 563 3.72 -1.49 -22.76
CA TYR A 563 5.09 -1.01 -22.50
C TYR A 563 5.95 -1.29 -23.73
N LEU A 564 5.81 -0.43 -24.75
CA LEU A 564 6.77 -0.40 -25.86
C LEU A 564 8.11 0.08 -25.31
N GLU A 565 9.13 -0.76 -25.49
CA GLU A 565 10.53 -0.36 -25.45
C GLU A 565 10.74 0.92 -26.28
N PRO A 566 11.56 1.88 -25.80
CA PRO A 566 11.95 3.01 -26.63
C PRO A 566 12.85 2.52 -27.77
N ARG A 567 12.29 2.46 -28.99
CA ARG A 567 13.11 2.62 -30.19
C ARG A 567 13.65 4.04 -30.18
N ILE A 568 14.96 4.14 -29.91
CA ILE A 568 15.93 5.21 -30.20
C ILE A 568 16.75 5.54 -28.95
N ALA A 569 17.82 4.75 -28.73
CA ALA A 569 19.06 5.23 -28.12
C ALA A 569 20.23 4.26 -28.42
N SER A 570 20.50 4.02 -29.70
CA SER A 570 21.85 3.63 -30.14
C SER A 570 22.20 4.36 -31.44
N VAL A 571 22.48 5.66 -31.31
CA VAL A 571 23.24 6.39 -32.32
C VAL A 571 24.62 6.69 -31.75
N GLN A 572 25.58 5.87 -32.16
CA GLN A 572 27.00 6.13 -32.47
C GLN A 572 27.60 4.73 -32.70
N HIS A 573 27.97 4.27 -33.91
CA HIS A 573 28.92 4.87 -34.85
C HIS A 573 28.95 4.09 -36.19
N LYS A 574 29.08 4.82 -37.32
CA LYS A 574 29.83 4.55 -38.59
C LYS A 574 29.06 4.55 -39.94
N VAL A 575 29.22 5.69 -40.63
CA VAL A 575 29.75 5.95 -42.00
C VAL A 575 29.16 5.24 -43.25
N ASN A 576 28.75 6.11 -44.21
CA ASN A 576 28.51 5.97 -45.67
C ASN A 576 27.42 4.97 -46.13
N VAL A 577 26.49 5.28 -47.05
CA VAL A 577 26.63 5.81 -48.43
C VAL A 577 25.34 6.55 -48.87
N GLU A 578 25.53 7.38 -49.89
CA GLU A 578 24.69 8.37 -50.59
C GLU A 578 23.23 8.05 -51.00
N SER A 579 22.54 9.18 -51.22
CA SER A 579 21.61 9.51 -52.32
C SER A 579 20.10 9.42 -52.06
N GLY A 580 19.38 10.52 -52.39
CA GLY A 580 17.94 10.47 -52.67
C GLY A 580 17.12 11.64 -52.12
N ARG A 581 17.00 12.71 -52.92
CA ARG A 581 16.10 13.87 -52.74
C ARG A 581 14.63 13.47 -52.46
N ARG A 582 13.94 14.21 -51.57
CA ARG A 582 12.70 14.98 -51.86
C ARG A 582 12.11 15.65 -50.62
N THR A 583 11.90 16.97 -50.70
CA THR A 583 10.93 17.77 -49.92
C THR A 583 9.54 17.66 -50.57
N PRO A 584 8.40 17.91 -49.87
CA PRO A 584 7.92 19.30 -49.72
C PRO A 584 7.05 19.65 -48.47
N ARG A 585 7.16 20.94 -48.09
CA ARG A 585 6.12 21.94 -47.72
C ARG A 585 5.11 21.71 -46.59
N VAL A 586 5.37 22.48 -45.52
CA VAL A 586 4.54 23.50 -44.84
C VAL A 586 3.17 23.82 -45.48
N LEU A 587 2.13 23.82 -44.63
CA LEU A 587 0.97 24.71 -44.72
C LEU A 587 0.62 25.20 -43.31
N ALA A 588 0.45 26.51 -43.19
CA ALA A 588 0.09 27.24 -41.98
C ALA A 588 -1.37 27.75 -42.06
N SER A 589 -1.81 28.29 -40.91
CA SER A 589 -2.80 29.37 -40.68
C SER A 589 -4.23 28.99 -40.26
N ASN A 590 -4.59 29.41 -39.04
CA ASN A 590 -5.65 30.39 -38.68
C ASN A 590 -6.07 30.14 -37.20
N ALA A 591 -5.73 30.98 -36.22
CA ALA A 591 -6.23 32.33 -35.92
C ALA A 591 -7.72 32.34 -35.55
N HIS A 592 -8.00 32.35 -34.23
CA HIS A 592 -9.25 32.87 -33.66
C HIS A 592 -8.94 33.60 -32.35
N ASP A 593 -9.18 34.91 -32.40
CA ASP A 593 -9.31 35.83 -31.26
C ASP A 593 -10.43 35.38 -30.33
N TYR A 594 -10.20 35.43 -29.01
CA TYR A 594 -11.27 35.82 -28.08
C TYR A 594 -10.72 36.61 -26.90
N ASP A 595 -11.50 37.65 -26.62
CA ASP A 595 -11.26 38.86 -25.85
C ASP A 595 -11.14 38.63 -24.34
N ALA A 596 -10.45 39.57 -23.69
CA ALA A 596 -10.16 39.62 -22.27
C ALA A 596 -11.31 40.28 -21.49
N ASN A 597 -11.65 39.72 -20.32
CA ASN A 597 -11.91 40.45 -19.07
C ASN A 597 -12.56 39.52 -18.04
N TYR A 598 -11.82 39.12 -17.01
CA TYR A 598 -12.39 38.88 -15.69
C TYR A 598 -11.29 39.03 -14.64
N LYS A 599 -11.28 40.19 -13.98
CA LYS A 599 -10.58 40.42 -12.72
C LYS A 599 -11.56 40.08 -11.61
N ASP A 600 -11.21 39.16 -10.73
CA ASP A 600 -11.74 39.14 -9.37
C ASP A 600 -10.66 38.63 -8.41
N HIS A 601 -10.33 39.49 -7.46
CA HIS A 601 -9.49 39.20 -6.31
C HIS A 601 -10.33 38.44 -5.29
N LEU A 602 -10.06 37.15 -5.08
CA LEU A 602 -10.51 36.42 -3.90
C LEU A 602 -9.31 36.04 -3.03
N GLU A 603 -9.28 36.58 -1.81
CA GLU A 603 -8.40 36.12 -0.73
C GLU A 603 -8.83 34.70 -0.31
N PHE A 604 -8.01 33.71 -0.64
CA PHE A 604 -8.18 32.34 -0.14
C PHE A 604 -7.54 32.20 1.24
N ARG A 605 -8.36 31.95 2.26
CA ARG A 605 -7.89 31.52 3.59
C ARG A 605 -7.64 30.01 3.54
N TYR A 606 -6.37 29.62 3.61
CA TYR A 606 -5.94 28.23 3.66
C TYR A 606 -6.41 27.54 4.96
N ALA A 607 -6.92 26.32 4.84
CA ALA A 607 -7.10 25.42 5.98
C ALA A 607 -5.75 24.76 6.32
N PRO A 608 -5.35 24.66 7.60
CA PRO A 608 -4.06 24.09 7.99
C PRO A 608 -3.93 22.61 7.60
N SER A 609 -2.93 22.26 6.78
CA SER A 609 -2.51 20.87 6.54
C SER A 609 -1.45 20.47 7.58
N ALA A 610 -1.87 20.26 8.82
CA ALA A 610 -1.02 19.73 9.88
C ALA A 610 -1.21 18.21 10.00
N TRP A 611 -0.72 17.45 9.01
CA TRP A 611 -0.79 16.00 9.04
C TRP A 611 0.55 15.43 8.57
N SER A 612 1.38 15.08 9.55
CA SER A 612 2.63 14.36 9.33
C SER A 612 2.34 12.87 9.15
N ASP A 613 2.98 12.25 8.15
CA ASP A 613 2.94 10.83 7.79
C ASP A 613 3.42 9.85 8.88
N THR A 614 3.59 10.29 10.13
CA THR A 614 4.07 9.46 11.24
C THR A 614 3.05 8.41 11.68
N GLU A 615 1.75 8.59 11.44
CA GLU A 615 0.73 7.59 11.85
C GLU A 615 0.59 6.39 10.91
N SER A 616 1.09 6.47 9.66
CA SER A 616 1.12 5.27 8.80
C SER A 616 2.10 4.22 9.32
N LEU A 617 3.06 4.61 10.16
CA LEU A 617 3.94 3.68 10.88
C LEU A 617 3.20 3.00 12.05
N ASP A 618 2.35 3.72 12.80
CA ASP A 618 1.58 3.11 13.90
C ASP A 618 0.44 2.20 13.41
N ARG A 619 -0.13 2.45 12.22
CA ARG A 619 -1.04 1.47 11.58
C ARG A 619 -0.29 0.32 10.89
N GLY A 620 1.02 0.44 10.70
CA GLY A 620 1.78 -0.27 9.67
C GLY A 620 3.18 -0.75 10.02
N MET A 621 3.57 -0.91 11.30
CA MET A 621 4.51 -1.94 11.81
C MET A 621 4.94 -1.65 13.26
N GLY A 622 4.64 -2.59 14.17
CA GLY A 622 5.74 -3.14 14.97
C GLY A 622 6.58 -3.98 14.01
N ALA A 623 7.88 -3.72 13.91
CA ALA A 623 8.76 -4.38 12.95
C ALA A 623 8.55 -5.91 12.94
N MET A 624 7.92 -6.43 11.88
CA MET A 624 7.95 -7.87 11.59
C MET A 624 9.31 -8.17 10.98
N GLY A 625 10.30 -8.40 11.85
CA GLY A 625 11.53 -9.05 11.47
C GLY A 625 11.25 -10.52 11.20
N ILE A 626 11.79 -11.06 10.11
CA ILE A 626 11.88 -12.51 9.92
C ILE A 626 12.80 -13.04 11.03
N ASN A 627 12.25 -13.80 11.97
CA ASN A 627 13.05 -14.52 12.97
C ASN A 627 13.85 -15.59 12.25
N GLY A 628 15.11 -15.32 11.97
CA GLY A 628 15.95 -16.27 11.25
C GLY A 628 17.40 -15.89 11.10
N VAL A 629 18.02 -15.15 12.02
CA VAL A 629 19.49 -15.12 12.15
C VAL A 629 19.89 -14.82 13.61
N GLU A 630 20.39 -15.83 14.33
CA GLU A 630 21.05 -15.62 15.62
C GLU A 630 22.41 -14.96 15.41
N PHE A 631 22.56 -13.69 15.83
CA PHE A 631 23.88 -13.12 16.09
C PHE A 631 24.12 -13.03 17.61
N MET A 632 25.27 -13.56 18.02
CA MET A 632 25.78 -13.65 19.38
C MET A 632 25.50 -12.40 20.24
N LYS A 633 24.84 -12.59 21.39
CA LYS A 633 24.76 -11.60 22.47
C LYS A 633 26.07 -11.55 23.26
N PRO A 634 26.67 -10.37 23.50
CA PRO A 634 27.64 -10.20 24.57
C PRO A 634 26.94 -10.14 25.94
N GLN A 635 27.64 -10.65 26.94
CA GLN A 635 27.19 -10.86 28.32
C GLN A 635 26.71 -9.57 29.03
N LYS A 636 25.64 -9.71 29.83
CA LYS A 636 25.21 -8.73 30.84
C LYS A 636 26.12 -8.81 32.07
N THR A 637 26.72 -7.69 32.46
CA THR A 637 27.13 -7.40 33.84
C THR A 637 26.20 -6.33 34.40
N GLY A 638 25.46 -6.65 35.46
CA GLY A 638 24.47 -5.75 36.05
C GLY A 638 25.03 -4.76 37.06
N VAL A 639 24.22 -3.79 37.50
CA VAL A 639 24.16 -3.21 38.86
C VAL A 639 22.77 -2.58 39.08
N ARG A 640 22.33 -2.65 40.34
CA ARG A 640 21.09 -2.20 41.01
C ARG A 640 20.84 -0.68 40.98
N GLY A 641 19.60 -0.27 41.26
CA GLY A 641 19.31 1.00 41.94
C GLY A 641 17.90 1.54 41.71
N VAL A 642 17.06 1.47 42.74
CA VAL A 642 15.76 2.13 42.90
C VAL A 642 15.96 3.41 43.72
N GLU A 643 15.08 4.40 43.51
CA GLU A 643 14.86 5.64 44.30
C GLU A 643 15.90 6.77 44.20
N ASP A 644 15.53 7.87 43.52
CA ASP A 644 15.43 9.21 44.13
C ASP A 644 15.00 10.31 43.14
N ALA A 645 14.38 11.37 43.70
CA ALA A 645 14.18 12.73 43.17
C ALA A 645 12.82 13.09 42.53
N LEU A 646 11.79 13.23 43.39
CA LEU A 646 10.77 14.29 43.27
C LEU A 646 11.30 15.56 43.95
N ASN A 647 11.60 16.62 43.17
CA ASN A 647 11.53 18.02 43.63
C ASN A 647 11.79 18.99 42.46
N MET A 648 10.77 19.74 42.02
CA MET A 648 10.94 20.95 41.20
C MET A 648 9.95 22.06 41.63
N PRO A 649 10.31 23.37 41.55
CA PRO A 649 9.60 24.47 42.19
C PRO A 649 8.37 24.98 41.41
N SER A 650 7.45 25.60 42.14
CA SER A 650 6.09 26.05 41.79
C SER A 650 5.96 27.18 40.75
N GLY A 651 6.91 27.37 39.82
CA GLY A 651 6.83 28.39 38.76
C GLY A 651 6.52 27.86 37.36
N VAL A 652 6.73 26.57 37.11
CA VAL A 652 6.62 25.97 35.75
C VAL A 652 5.21 25.42 35.47
N ALA A 653 4.44 25.09 36.51
CA ALA A 653 3.09 24.54 36.39
C ALA A 653 2.05 25.55 35.85
N ASP A 654 2.23 26.85 36.11
CA ASP A 654 1.30 27.89 35.63
C ASP A 654 1.59 28.36 34.19
N GLN A 655 2.80 28.11 33.67
CA GLN A 655 3.14 28.37 32.27
C GLN A 655 2.66 27.22 31.35
N ILE A 656 2.57 25.99 31.88
CA ILE A 656 1.99 24.82 31.19
C ILE A 656 0.46 24.88 31.15
N ARG A 657 -0.21 25.46 32.16
CA ARG A 657 -1.68 25.66 32.16
C ARG A 657 -2.20 26.58 31.06
N ARG A 658 -1.35 27.45 30.49
CA ARG A 658 -1.77 28.44 29.48
C ARG A 658 -1.51 28.03 28.03
N SER A 659 -0.72 26.99 27.77
CA SER A 659 -0.28 26.64 26.42
C SER A 659 -0.94 25.39 25.81
N GLN A 660 -1.62 24.54 26.60
CA GLN A 660 -2.19 23.28 26.08
C GLN A 660 -3.46 22.84 26.85
N PRO A 661 -4.68 23.28 26.46
CA PRO A 661 -5.90 22.89 27.16
C PRO A 661 -6.38 21.44 26.90
N TYR A 662 -5.75 20.68 25.99
CA TYR A 662 -6.18 19.33 25.61
C TYR A 662 -5.43 18.17 26.31
N MET A 663 -4.32 18.45 27.00
CA MET A 663 -3.44 17.43 27.59
C MET A 663 -3.84 16.96 29.00
N LEU A 664 -4.94 17.46 29.57
CA LEU A 664 -5.44 17.04 30.90
C LEU A 664 -6.80 16.32 30.88
N ALA A 665 -7.47 16.22 29.72
CA ALA A 665 -8.69 15.41 29.58
C ALA A 665 -8.41 13.90 29.40
N LEU A 666 -7.16 13.52 29.13
CA LEU A 666 -6.73 12.13 28.93
C LEU A 666 -6.21 11.43 30.20
N LEU A 667 -6.21 12.09 31.36
CA LEU A 667 -5.74 11.51 32.63
C LEU A 667 -6.81 11.39 33.73
N GLY A 668 -8.08 11.64 33.42
CA GLY A 668 -9.18 11.39 34.35
C GLY A 668 -10.47 11.19 33.58
N GLY A 669 -10.82 9.94 33.28
CA GLY A 669 -11.94 9.54 32.43
C GLY A 669 -13.30 10.09 32.85
N LEU A 670 -13.59 11.33 32.45
CA LEU A 670 -14.90 11.97 32.51
C LEU A 670 -15.11 12.86 31.28
N THR A 671 -16.09 12.49 30.46
CA THR A 671 -16.62 13.23 29.30
C THR A 671 -17.29 14.55 29.71
N PRO A 672 -17.15 15.64 28.93
CA PRO A 672 -18.12 16.71 28.92
C PRO A 672 -19.02 16.65 27.68
N THR A 673 -20.30 16.40 27.92
CA THR A 673 -21.42 16.66 26.99
C THR A 673 -21.52 18.15 26.67
N LEU A 674 -21.61 18.52 25.38
CA LEU A 674 -22.18 19.81 24.95
C LEU A 674 -23.21 19.63 23.82
N ARG A 675 -24.29 20.40 23.95
CA ARG A 675 -25.62 20.25 23.38
C ARG A 675 -25.77 20.77 21.94
N SER A 676 -26.64 20.07 21.21
CA SER A 676 -27.52 20.44 20.07
C SER A 676 -26.99 21.23 18.87
N GLN A 677 -26.79 20.51 17.76
CA GLN A 677 -26.76 21.03 16.39
C GLN A 677 -28.19 21.19 15.80
N ARG A 678 -28.94 22.24 16.16
CA ARG A 678 -30.25 22.47 15.50
C ARG A 678 -30.53 23.84 14.88
N ASP A 679 -29.63 24.82 15.01
CA ASP A 679 -29.92 26.19 14.50
C ASP A 679 -28.95 26.76 13.45
N ARG A 680 -28.18 25.93 12.72
CA ARG A 680 -27.38 26.40 11.56
C ARG A 680 -27.83 25.88 10.19
N ALA A 681 -28.84 25.01 10.15
CA ALA A 681 -29.42 24.52 8.91
C ALA A 681 -30.56 25.43 8.44
N ARG A 682 -30.27 26.63 7.91
CA ARG A 682 -31.23 27.39 7.09
C ARG A 682 -30.68 28.50 6.17
N SER A 683 -29.36 28.77 6.16
CA SER A 683 -28.79 29.81 5.26
C SER A 683 -27.79 29.32 4.20
N PHE A 684 -27.58 28.01 4.03
CA PHE A 684 -26.60 27.47 3.07
C PHE A 684 -27.20 26.63 1.94
N ALA A 685 -28.52 26.49 1.86
CA ALA A 685 -29.18 25.65 0.85
C ALA A 685 -29.21 26.26 -0.57
N THR A 686 -28.92 27.55 -0.74
CA THR A 686 -29.16 28.25 -2.02
C THR A 686 -27.90 28.49 -2.88
N LEU A 687 -26.70 28.21 -2.35
CA LEU A 687 -25.43 28.36 -3.08
C LEU A 687 -24.87 27.03 -3.62
N ALA A 688 -25.19 25.89 -2.98
CA ALA A 688 -24.71 24.56 -3.39
C ALA A 688 -25.38 24.03 -4.68
N GLN A 689 -26.56 24.53 -5.05
CA GLN A 689 -27.28 24.07 -6.25
C GLN A 689 -26.78 24.68 -7.57
N ARG A 690 -25.91 25.70 -7.54
CA ARG A 690 -25.41 26.37 -8.76
C ARG A 690 -24.06 25.87 -9.28
N GLN A 691 -23.29 25.10 -8.51
CA GLN A 691 -21.99 24.57 -8.95
C GLN A 691 -22.03 23.10 -9.39
N VAL A 692 -22.99 22.31 -8.90
CA VAL A 692 -23.15 20.90 -9.29
C VAL A 692 -23.68 20.74 -10.73
N THR A 693 -24.44 21.73 -11.23
CA THR A 693 -24.99 21.73 -12.60
C THR A 693 -23.97 22.08 -13.68
N GLY A 694 -22.79 22.60 -13.34
CA GLY A 694 -21.75 22.97 -14.33
C GLY A 694 -21.01 21.79 -14.95
N CYS A 695 -20.89 20.66 -14.25
CA CYS A 695 -20.21 19.46 -14.77
C CYS A 695 -21.13 18.53 -15.56
N GLU A 696 -22.44 18.51 -15.27
CA GLU A 696 -23.39 17.65 -16.00
C GLU A 696 -23.75 18.20 -17.38
N LEU A 697 -23.65 19.52 -17.60
CA LEU A 697 -23.93 20.15 -18.90
C LEU A 697 -22.77 20.09 -19.90
N ALA A 698 -21.54 19.82 -19.45
CA ALA A 698 -20.36 19.73 -20.33
C ALA A 698 -20.16 18.33 -20.96
N ALA A 699 -20.94 17.33 -20.56
CA ALA A 699 -20.87 15.97 -21.10
C ALA A 699 -21.92 15.65 -22.19
N ALA A 700 -22.78 16.62 -22.54
CA ALA A 700 -23.86 16.45 -23.51
C ALA A 700 -23.65 17.18 -24.85
N VAL A 701 -22.50 17.83 -25.06
CA VAL A 701 -22.15 18.44 -26.36
C VAL A 701 -20.65 18.23 -26.60
N VAL A 702 -20.30 17.06 -27.16
CA VAL A 702 -19.33 16.79 -28.25
C VAL A 702 -19.43 15.30 -28.58
#